data_AF-A0A1X0S119-F1
#
_entry.id   AF-A0A1X0S119-F1
#
_cell.length_a   1.000
_cell.length_b   1.000
_cell.length_c   1.000
_cell.angle_alpha   90.00
_cell.angle_beta   90.00
_cell.angle_gamma   90.00
#
_symmetry.space_group_name_H-M   'P 1'
#
loop_
_entity.id
_entity.type
_entity.pdbx_description
1 polymer ?
#
loop_
_entity_poly.entity_id
_entity_poly.type
_entity_poly.pdbx_seq_one_letter_code
_entity_poly.pdbx_strand_id
1 'polypeptide(L)'
;MNQNQRLLTRVLPPGEMTKSRQGKASIEDFMLNQSCTRDTCLMALGGGVVGDLVGFIAATFMRGIPFVQIPTTLLAMVDSSIGGKTAIDTPHGKNLIGSFCQPKFIFMDLEMLKSLPPRELANGMAEVIKTAAISSEAEFVKLEKGKQIIESVILGTNQNSEDKMYVASVISASARFKADVVTKDERETGLRGLLNFGHTIGHAIEAVLAPSWLHGECVSVGLVMEAELSCCLGHCAPSVVDRIKVCLDLYGLPTLLNEKAKSMLTIDRIMTAMKVDKKNKGSQKRIVLLSAIGQPLEPKASDVSDEPIITILRGHVLPNSVQSDIKTDKESNQPTLSSSFTLTFHSGVAPSQLLFSLLENRYQCNIVKRNDQVYDCKPEANTENKSTSVFITRTPGTACNNTMAYEYVLLGDLGKEESCNDLIAFIHMVTQGKTNARHVCRKDKLTTFITPTIPDYSTLLSDVMDQWLEGADAIEFRVDLILTHERFRADPKNWVNITGIQLAHLRRMTKLPVIFTVRTEPQAGAFDPKLSQEYMELVIWGHRWGCDYVDVEFTMLPKDALNELISLNSRFSPVSKIIASFHDPQHTIRWSSPEMMHVYKRAEGLFEEHNHSGVIKLVGLAQDHMDNIELEQFRHSVDPEGNKEIILINMGPKGKYSRVANQFLTPATHPALPSAAAPGQLSIEEIKGIRQQLAME
;
A
#
# COMPACT_ATOMS: atom_id res chain seq x y z
N MET A 1 -33.62 21.21 44.34
CA MET A 1 -32.33 20.91 44.99
C MET A 1 -32.49 21.14 46.49
N ASN A 2 -31.98 20.26 47.34
CA ASN A 2 -31.90 20.56 48.77
C ASN A 2 -31.13 21.88 48.96
N GLN A 3 -31.54 22.75 49.88
CA GLN A 3 -30.94 24.08 50.09
C GLN A 3 -29.41 24.05 50.39
N ASN A 4 -28.84 22.87 50.67
CA ASN A 4 -27.43 22.67 50.97
C ASN A 4 -26.60 22.02 49.84
N GLN A 5 -27.17 21.80 48.65
CA GLN A 5 -26.43 21.21 47.51
C GLN A 5 -25.89 22.29 46.57
N ARG A 6 -24.62 22.17 46.17
CA ARG A 6 -23.94 23.08 45.23
C ARG A 6 -23.55 22.30 43.97
N LEU A 7 -23.72 22.90 42.79
CA LEU A 7 -23.19 22.39 41.53
C LEU A 7 -22.03 23.29 41.09
N LEU A 8 -20.86 22.68 40.89
CA LEU A 8 -19.66 23.35 40.41
C LEU A 8 -19.34 22.83 39.01
N THR A 9 -18.98 23.71 38.10
CA THR A 9 -18.68 23.35 36.71
C THR A 9 -17.27 23.78 36.33
N ARG A 10 -16.56 22.89 35.64
CA ARG A 10 -15.24 23.17 35.07
C ARG A 10 -15.20 22.59 33.66
N VAL A 11 -14.98 23.47 32.68
CA VAL A 11 -14.76 23.08 31.28
C VAL A 11 -13.27 22.88 31.07
N LEU A 12 -12.91 21.77 30.42
CA LEU A 12 -11.52 21.43 30.11
C LEU A 12 -11.24 21.62 28.61
N PRO A 13 -9.98 21.88 28.23
CA PRO A 13 -9.60 21.86 26.81
C PRO A 13 -9.92 20.49 26.19
N PRO A 14 -10.33 20.44 24.91
CA PRO A 14 -10.58 19.18 24.22
C PRO A 14 -9.26 18.45 23.89
N GLY A 15 -9.36 17.13 23.70
CA GLY A 15 -8.28 16.29 23.18
C GLY A 15 -7.35 15.67 24.23
N GLU A 16 -6.51 14.75 23.77
CA GLU A 16 -5.70 13.85 24.60
C GLU A 16 -4.74 14.59 25.54
N MET A 17 -4.22 15.76 25.13
CA MET A 17 -3.26 16.56 25.92
C MET A 17 -3.79 17.00 27.29
N THR A 18 -5.11 17.07 27.44
CA THR A 18 -5.78 17.36 28.71
C THR A 18 -5.54 16.26 29.75
N LYS A 19 -5.35 15.02 29.31
CA LYS A 19 -5.15 13.83 30.14
C LYS A 19 -3.72 13.74 30.68
N SER A 20 -3.30 14.75 31.45
CA SER A 20 -1.92 14.92 31.92
C SER A 20 -1.84 15.16 33.43
N ARG A 21 -0.62 15.06 34.00
CA ARG A 21 -0.36 15.42 35.40
C ARG A 21 -0.81 16.85 35.72
N GLN A 22 -0.58 17.78 34.79
CA GLN A 22 -0.96 19.19 34.94
C GLN A 22 -2.49 19.37 34.89
N GLY A 23 -3.16 18.68 33.96
CA GLY A 23 -4.62 18.69 33.89
C GLY A 23 -5.25 18.17 35.18
N LYS A 24 -4.73 17.06 35.71
CA LYS A 24 -5.14 16.48 37.00
C LYS A 24 -4.95 17.47 38.15
N ALA A 25 -3.75 18.01 38.32
CA ALA A 25 -3.43 18.95 39.40
C ALA A 25 -4.33 20.20 39.36
N SER A 26 -4.52 20.79 38.18
CA SER A 26 -5.37 21.98 38.03
C SER A 26 -6.82 21.76 38.48
N ILE A 27 -7.36 20.56 38.30
CA ILE A 27 -8.74 20.24 38.71
C ILE A 27 -8.80 19.97 40.21
N GLU A 28 -7.81 19.25 40.76
CA GLU A 28 -7.71 19.01 42.20
C GLU A 28 -7.58 20.34 42.98
N ASP A 29 -6.72 21.25 42.52
CA ASP A 29 -6.55 22.58 43.13
C ASP A 29 -7.84 23.41 43.03
N PHE A 30 -8.54 23.35 41.89
CA PHE A 30 -9.84 24.00 41.74
C PHE A 30 -10.85 23.46 42.76
N MET A 31 -10.93 22.14 42.93
CA MET A 31 -11.84 21.52 43.90
C MET A 31 -11.52 21.92 45.34
N LEU A 32 -10.23 21.96 45.71
CA LEU A 32 -9.78 22.41 47.02
C LEU A 32 -10.11 23.89 47.27
N ASN A 33 -9.90 24.75 46.27
CA ASN A 33 -10.25 26.17 46.35
C ASN A 33 -11.75 26.43 46.51
N GLN A 34 -12.61 25.49 46.08
CA GLN A 34 -14.06 25.55 46.27
C GLN A 34 -14.55 24.87 47.56
N SER A 35 -13.61 24.43 48.41
CA SER A 35 -13.88 23.68 49.64
C SER A 35 -14.71 22.42 49.39
N CYS A 36 -14.39 21.68 48.32
CA CYS A 36 -14.98 20.36 48.07
C CYS A 36 -14.46 19.37 49.12
N THR A 37 -15.37 18.58 49.72
CA THR A 37 -15.00 17.57 50.73
C THR A 37 -15.29 16.15 50.25
N ARG A 38 -15.19 15.13 51.11
CA ARG A 38 -15.39 13.71 50.75
C ARG A 38 -16.80 13.35 50.29
N ASP A 39 -17.77 14.21 50.56
CA ASP A 39 -19.15 14.10 50.08
C ASP A 39 -19.32 14.53 48.60
N THR A 40 -18.28 15.09 47.99
CA THR A 40 -18.28 15.50 46.57
C THR A 40 -18.52 14.30 45.67
N CYS A 41 -19.42 14.46 44.69
CA CYS A 41 -19.60 13.51 43.60
C CYS A 41 -19.16 14.16 42.29
N LEU A 42 -18.18 13.57 41.61
CA LEU A 42 -17.76 14.05 40.29
C LEU A 42 -18.67 13.52 39.19
N MET A 43 -18.98 14.36 38.20
CA MET A 43 -19.76 14.00 37.01
C MET A 43 -18.86 14.15 35.78
N ALA A 44 -18.41 13.04 35.21
CA ALA A 44 -17.57 13.03 34.01
C ALA A 44 -18.46 13.12 32.76
N LEU A 45 -18.72 14.34 32.29
CA LEU A 45 -19.47 14.60 31.06
C LEU A 45 -18.50 14.77 29.88
N GLY A 46 -18.34 13.75 29.06
CA GLY A 46 -17.42 13.77 27.92
C GLY A 46 -17.11 12.40 27.32
N GLY A 47 -16.12 12.35 26.43
CA GLY A 47 -15.57 11.10 25.91
C GLY A 47 -14.54 10.46 26.86
N GLY A 48 -13.77 9.48 26.35
CA GLY A 48 -12.80 8.72 27.14
C GLY A 48 -11.75 9.56 27.86
N VAL A 49 -11.25 10.63 27.23
CA VAL A 49 -10.30 11.58 27.84
C VAL A 49 -10.82 12.16 29.15
N VAL A 50 -12.07 12.65 29.14
CA VAL A 50 -12.70 13.24 30.33
C VAL A 50 -12.99 12.15 31.35
N GLY A 51 -13.49 10.99 30.90
CA GLY A 51 -13.79 9.85 31.75
C GLY A 51 -12.58 9.34 32.53
N ASP A 52 -11.45 9.16 31.85
CA ASP A 52 -10.20 8.67 32.46
C ASP A 52 -9.63 9.68 33.45
N LEU A 53 -9.55 10.96 33.06
CA LEU A 53 -8.98 12.01 33.90
C LEU A 53 -9.83 12.24 35.15
N VAL A 54 -11.13 12.42 35.00
CA VAL A 54 -12.06 12.66 36.12
C VAL A 54 -12.15 11.44 37.02
N GLY A 55 -12.17 10.23 36.44
CA GLY A 55 -12.14 9.00 37.22
C GLY A 55 -10.85 8.86 38.03
N PHE A 56 -9.69 9.26 37.49
CA PHE A 56 -8.44 9.18 38.23
C PHE A 56 -8.35 10.23 39.34
N ILE A 57 -8.90 11.44 39.11
CA ILE A 57 -9.09 12.44 40.16
C ILE A 57 -10.00 11.90 41.25
N ALA A 58 -11.13 11.28 40.89
CA ALA A 58 -12.05 10.67 41.86
C ALA A 58 -11.37 9.60 42.71
N ALA A 59 -10.48 8.81 42.10
CA ALA A 59 -9.71 7.78 42.79
C ALA A 59 -8.74 8.34 43.84
N THR A 60 -8.16 9.53 43.62
CA THR A 60 -7.09 10.09 44.47
C THR A 60 -7.54 11.24 45.36
N PHE A 61 -8.54 12.03 44.96
CA PHE A 61 -9.00 13.20 45.70
C PHE A 61 -9.52 12.78 47.07
N MET A 62 -8.92 13.32 48.13
CA MET A 62 -9.18 12.94 49.54
C MET A 62 -9.12 11.43 49.83
N ARG A 63 -8.34 10.68 49.03
CA ARG A 63 -8.19 9.21 49.03
C ARG A 63 -9.40 8.44 48.49
N GLY A 64 -10.21 9.08 47.65
CA GLY A 64 -11.35 8.44 47.01
C GLY A 64 -12.65 9.18 47.29
N ILE A 65 -13.37 9.54 46.23
CA ILE A 65 -14.72 10.12 46.28
C ILE A 65 -15.60 9.46 45.20
N PRO A 66 -16.94 9.47 45.33
CA PRO A 66 -17.81 8.95 44.28
C PRO A 66 -17.71 9.75 42.99
N PHE A 67 -17.89 9.08 41.86
CA PHE A 67 -18.08 9.72 40.58
C PHE A 67 -19.03 8.93 39.68
N VAL A 68 -19.57 9.58 38.66
CA VAL A 68 -20.42 9.00 37.63
C VAL A 68 -19.87 9.33 36.24
N GLN A 69 -20.07 8.42 35.29
CA GLN A 69 -19.74 8.63 33.88
C GLN A 69 -20.99 9.05 33.11
N ILE A 70 -20.86 10.07 32.26
CA ILE A 70 -21.89 10.51 31.31
C ILE A 70 -21.22 10.57 29.93
N PRO A 71 -21.03 9.40 29.27
CA PRO A 71 -20.31 9.31 28.01
C PRO A 71 -21.04 10.07 26.90
N THR A 72 -20.32 10.97 26.22
CA THR A 72 -20.85 11.75 25.08
C THR A 72 -20.32 11.31 23.72
N THR A 73 -19.47 10.28 23.67
CA THR A 73 -18.97 9.67 22.43
C THR A 73 -19.36 8.20 22.38
N LEU A 74 -19.52 7.66 21.17
CA LEU A 74 -19.86 6.25 20.99
C LEU A 74 -18.79 5.35 21.65
N LEU A 75 -17.51 5.65 21.42
CA LEU A 75 -16.37 4.95 22.04
C LEU A 75 -16.51 4.88 23.57
N ALA A 76 -16.90 5.99 24.21
CA ALA A 76 -17.04 6.01 25.65
C ALA A 76 -18.26 5.20 26.13
N MET A 77 -19.37 5.20 25.38
CA MET A 77 -20.55 4.39 25.71
C MET A 77 -20.28 2.90 25.63
N VAL A 78 -19.55 2.44 24.60
CA VAL A 78 -19.37 1.02 24.33
C VAL A 78 -18.11 0.44 24.96
N ASP A 79 -17.13 1.28 25.28
CA ASP A 79 -15.85 0.84 25.84
C ASP A 79 -15.41 1.69 27.04
N SER A 80 -14.89 2.89 26.84
CA SER A 80 -14.00 3.52 27.85
C SER A 80 -14.67 3.87 29.19
N SER A 81 -15.97 4.15 29.23
CA SER A 81 -16.67 4.46 30.49
C SER A 81 -16.87 3.24 31.39
N ILE A 82 -16.72 2.02 30.84
CA ILE A 82 -17.03 0.75 31.52
C ILE A 82 -15.74 0.10 32.05
N GLY A 83 -15.80 -0.27 33.33
CA GLY A 83 -14.83 -1.14 33.99
C GLY A 83 -13.68 -0.46 34.69
N GLY A 84 -13.81 0.84 34.96
CA GLY A 84 -13.09 1.54 36.01
C GLY A 84 -11.60 1.77 35.78
N LYS A 85 -11.08 1.53 34.56
CA LYS A 85 -9.71 1.96 34.24
C LYS A 85 -9.73 3.48 34.10
N THR A 86 -8.84 4.14 34.82
CA THR A 86 -8.70 5.59 34.83
C THR A 86 -7.22 5.92 34.82
N ALA A 87 -6.78 6.86 34.01
CA ALA A 87 -5.36 7.13 33.84
C ALA A 87 -5.07 8.52 33.29
N ILE A 88 -3.79 8.88 33.32
CA ILE A 88 -3.20 10.00 32.62
C ILE A 88 -2.01 9.55 31.79
N ASP A 89 -1.71 10.34 30.77
CA ASP A 89 -0.55 10.17 29.92
C ASP A 89 0.68 10.84 30.53
N THR A 90 1.84 10.36 30.08
CA THR A 90 3.15 10.95 30.39
C THR A 90 3.93 11.10 29.09
N PRO A 91 5.04 11.86 29.08
CA PRO A 91 5.95 11.88 27.93
C PRO A 91 6.49 10.50 27.54
N HIS A 92 6.38 9.49 28.42
CA HIS A 92 6.82 8.12 28.16
C HIS A 92 5.72 7.21 27.57
N GLY A 93 4.49 7.71 27.42
CA GLY A 93 3.41 6.93 26.80
C GLY A 93 2.04 7.17 27.42
N LYS A 94 1.04 6.53 26.81
CA LYS A 94 -0.37 6.65 27.17
C LYS A 94 -0.74 5.80 28.38
N ASN A 95 -1.62 6.30 29.23
CA ASN A 95 -2.27 5.60 30.35
C ASN A 95 -1.32 4.91 31.34
N LEU A 96 -0.06 5.35 31.43
CA LEU A 96 0.97 4.68 32.25
C LEU A 96 0.78 4.91 33.75
N ILE A 97 0.08 5.97 34.15
CA ILE A 97 -0.18 6.30 35.55
C ILE A 97 -1.69 6.41 35.74
N GLY A 98 -2.24 5.60 36.62
CA GLY A 98 -3.68 5.51 36.80
C GLY A 98 -4.12 4.68 38.00
N SER A 99 -5.42 4.38 38.04
CA SER A 99 -6.05 3.55 39.06
C SER A 99 -7.23 2.77 38.48
N PHE A 100 -7.58 1.67 39.14
CA PHE A 100 -8.86 1.00 38.95
C PHE A 100 -9.88 1.62 39.93
N CYS A 101 -10.78 2.46 39.43
CA CYS A 101 -11.82 3.14 40.19
C CYS A 101 -13.17 3.01 39.47
N GLN A 102 -14.09 2.21 40.03
CA GLN A 102 -15.41 1.99 39.43
C GLN A 102 -16.32 3.22 39.64
N PRO A 103 -16.99 3.72 38.58
CA PRO A 103 -18.02 4.74 38.74
C PRO A 103 -19.23 4.16 39.49
N LYS A 104 -19.98 5.02 40.19
CA LYS A 104 -21.23 4.63 40.85
C LYS A 104 -22.35 4.36 39.85
N PHE A 105 -22.37 5.14 38.76
CA PHE A 105 -23.32 5.00 37.66
C PHE A 105 -22.64 5.38 36.34
N ILE A 106 -23.13 4.78 35.24
CA ILE A 106 -22.79 5.15 33.86
C ILE A 106 -24.11 5.49 33.17
N PHE A 107 -24.29 6.74 32.77
CA PHE A 107 -25.50 7.23 32.12
C PHE A 107 -25.28 7.34 30.61
N MET A 108 -25.67 6.31 29.86
CA MET A 108 -25.56 6.29 28.41
C MET A 108 -26.82 6.88 27.78
N ASP A 109 -26.77 8.18 27.44
CA ASP A 109 -27.84 8.86 26.73
C ASP A 109 -27.52 8.95 25.23
N LEU A 110 -28.27 8.20 24.41
CA LEU A 110 -28.07 8.15 22.96
C LEU A 110 -28.31 9.49 22.27
N GLU A 111 -29.05 10.41 22.90
CA GLU A 111 -29.26 11.76 22.38
C GLU A 111 -27.94 12.54 22.25
N MET A 112 -26.93 12.21 23.09
CA MET A 112 -25.60 12.84 23.00
C MET A 112 -24.87 12.54 21.69
N LEU A 113 -25.23 11.45 20.99
CA LEU A 113 -24.60 11.06 19.74
C LEU A 113 -25.06 11.91 18.54
N LYS A 114 -26.19 12.64 18.65
CA LYS A 114 -26.73 13.47 17.55
C LYS A 114 -25.79 14.59 17.11
N SER A 115 -25.00 15.12 18.05
CA SER A 115 -24.00 16.16 17.77
C SER A 115 -22.58 15.61 17.58
N LEU A 116 -22.39 14.29 17.59
CA LEU A 116 -21.07 13.68 17.48
C LEU A 116 -20.54 13.82 16.04
N PRO A 117 -19.31 14.32 15.83
CA PRO A 117 -18.73 14.40 14.49
C PRO A 117 -18.66 13.01 13.83
N PRO A 118 -18.89 12.89 12.50
CA PRO A 118 -18.85 11.60 11.80
C PRO A 118 -17.55 10.81 12.02
N ARG A 119 -16.40 11.49 12.07
CA ARG A 119 -15.10 10.86 12.34
C ARG A 119 -15.05 10.21 13.74
N GLU A 120 -15.65 10.84 14.74
CA GLU A 120 -15.72 10.30 16.11
C GLU A 120 -16.75 9.17 16.24
N LEU A 121 -17.79 9.18 15.41
CA LEU A 121 -18.70 8.05 15.27
C LEU A 121 -17.96 6.82 14.71
N ALA A 122 -17.26 6.99 13.59
CA ALA A 122 -16.42 5.93 13.00
C ALA A 122 -15.38 5.43 14.00
N ASN A 123 -14.67 6.34 14.67
CA ASN A 123 -13.73 6.04 15.75
C ASN A 123 -14.32 5.10 16.82
N GLY A 124 -15.56 5.34 17.27
CA GLY A 124 -16.25 4.47 18.22
C GLY A 124 -16.72 3.14 17.65
N MET A 125 -17.03 3.07 16.36
CA MET A 125 -17.45 1.82 15.70
C MET A 125 -16.36 0.76 15.69
N ALA A 126 -15.08 1.15 15.72
CA ALA A 126 -13.96 0.21 15.81
C ALA A 126 -14.09 -0.68 17.06
N GLU A 127 -14.46 -0.10 18.20
CA GLU A 127 -14.67 -0.82 19.46
C GLU A 127 -15.92 -1.71 19.45
N VAL A 128 -16.97 -1.28 18.75
CA VAL A 128 -18.19 -2.09 18.56
C VAL A 128 -17.89 -3.31 17.71
N ILE A 129 -17.18 -3.12 16.59
CA ILE A 129 -16.78 -4.20 15.66
C ILE A 129 -15.83 -5.16 16.35
N LYS A 130 -14.80 -4.66 17.05
CA LYS A 130 -13.91 -5.47 17.89
C LYS A 130 -14.72 -6.36 18.84
N THR A 131 -15.64 -5.76 19.57
CA THR A 131 -16.41 -6.47 20.60
C THR A 131 -17.29 -7.55 19.98
N ALA A 132 -17.95 -7.29 18.86
CA ALA A 132 -18.71 -8.30 18.13
C ALA A 132 -17.80 -9.43 17.61
N ALA A 133 -16.64 -9.08 17.03
CA ALA A 133 -15.68 -10.04 16.47
C ALA A 133 -15.12 -11.03 17.50
N ILE A 134 -15.06 -10.66 18.79
CA ILE A 134 -14.60 -11.56 19.87
C ILE A 134 -15.72 -12.19 20.70
N SER A 135 -16.99 -11.83 20.45
CA SER A 135 -18.09 -12.25 21.33
C SER A 135 -19.26 -12.95 20.64
N SER A 136 -19.64 -12.53 19.43
CA SER A 136 -20.85 -13.04 18.78
C SER A 136 -20.88 -12.75 17.28
N GLU A 137 -20.92 -13.81 16.49
CA GLU A 137 -21.21 -13.78 15.05
C GLU A 137 -22.54 -13.08 14.74
N ALA A 138 -23.58 -13.35 15.54
CA ALA A 138 -24.90 -12.78 15.32
C ALA A 138 -24.90 -11.25 15.53
N GLU A 139 -24.15 -10.74 16.50
CA GLU A 139 -23.97 -9.30 16.67
C GLU A 139 -23.11 -8.69 15.56
N PHE A 140 -22.11 -9.43 15.06
CA PHE A 140 -21.29 -8.98 13.92
C PHE A 140 -22.13 -8.82 12.65
N VAL A 141 -23.03 -9.79 12.35
CA VAL A 141 -23.95 -9.71 11.20
C VAL A 141 -24.91 -8.51 11.30
N LYS A 142 -25.32 -8.11 12.52
CA LYS A 142 -26.09 -6.87 12.70
C LYS A 142 -25.29 -5.64 12.28
N LEU A 143 -23.96 -5.63 12.50
CA LEU A 143 -23.12 -4.52 12.04
C LEU A 143 -23.00 -4.53 10.51
N GLU A 144 -22.79 -5.68 9.88
CA GLU A 144 -22.69 -5.82 8.42
C GLU A 144 -23.96 -5.32 7.70
N LYS A 145 -25.14 -5.55 8.29
CA LYS A 145 -26.44 -5.18 7.70
C LYS A 145 -26.99 -3.84 8.20
N GLY A 146 -26.41 -3.29 9.26
CA GLY A 146 -27.04 -2.25 10.08
C GLY A 146 -26.64 -0.82 9.76
N LYS A 147 -25.69 -0.56 8.84
CA LYS A 147 -25.10 0.78 8.63
C LYS A 147 -26.16 1.88 8.48
N GLN A 148 -27.09 1.71 7.55
CA GLN A 148 -28.10 2.72 7.24
C GLN A 148 -29.01 3.03 8.44
N ILE A 149 -29.42 1.99 9.18
CA ILE A 149 -30.25 2.13 10.38
C ILE A 149 -29.45 2.85 11.48
N ILE A 150 -28.20 2.43 11.72
CA ILE A 150 -27.33 2.99 12.75
C ILE A 150 -27.03 4.46 12.48
N GLU A 151 -26.58 4.82 11.28
CA GLU A 151 -26.26 6.20 10.93
C GLU A 151 -27.51 7.10 10.97
N SER A 152 -28.65 6.64 10.43
CA SER A 152 -29.87 7.48 10.38
C SER A 152 -30.45 7.77 11.76
N VAL A 153 -30.41 6.82 12.69
CA VAL A 153 -30.84 7.02 14.08
C VAL A 153 -29.87 7.94 14.81
N ILE A 154 -28.55 7.73 14.65
CA ILE A 154 -27.53 8.54 15.32
C ILE A 154 -27.56 9.99 14.82
N LEU A 155 -27.68 10.22 13.51
CA LEU A 155 -27.81 11.55 12.91
C LEU A 155 -29.17 12.20 13.19
N GLY A 156 -30.11 11.48 13.82
CA GLY A 156 -31.43 11.97 14.16
C GLY A 156 -32.37 12.13 12.95
N THR A 157 -31.98 11.67 11.77
CA THR A 157 -32.78 11.69 10.54
C THR A 157 -33.85 10.60 10.51
N ASN A 158 -33.70 9.58 11.35
CA ASN A 158 -34.69 8.53 11.56
C ASN A 158 -35.14 8.49 13.03
N GLN A 159 -36.45 8.66 13.24
CA GLN A 159 -37.08 8.69 14.56
C GLN A 159 -37.92 7.43 14.85
N ASN A 160 -37.89 6.43 13.96
CA ASN A 160 -38.61 5.17 14.13
C ASN A 160 -38.18 4.48 15.43
N SER A 161 -39.15 4.06 16.25
CA SER A 161 -38.91 3.44 17.55
C SER A 161 -38.19 2.09 17.44
N GLU A 162 -38.49 1.28 16.43
CA GLU A 162 -37.85 -0.02 16.21
C GLU A 162 -36.37 0.15 15.85
N ASP A 163 -36.07 1.11 14.98
CA ASP A 163 -34.70 1.44 14.58
C ASP A 163 -33.88 2.00 15.77
N LYS A 164 -34.50 2.83 16.62
CA LYS A 164 -33.88 3.27 17.88
C LYS A 164 -33.59 2.09 18.81
N MET A 165 -34.50 1.14 18.92
CA MET A 165 -34.29 -0.08 19.70
C MET A 165 -33.18 -0.95 19.09
N TYR A 166 -33.05 -0.99 17.76
CA TYR A 166 -31.96 -1.67 17.07
C TYR A 166 -30.60 -1.08 17.48
N VAL A 167 -30.42 0.24 17.38
CA VAL A 167 -29.17 0.91 17.76
C VAL A 167 -28.87 0.76 19.25
N ALA A 168 -29.89 0.91 20.10
CA ALA A 168 -29.75 0.66 21.53
C ALA A 168 -29.31 -0.78 21.82
N SER A 169 -29.77 -1.76 21.04
CA SER A 169 -29.37 -3.16 21.17
C SER A 169 -27.90 -3.39 20.82
N VAL A 170 -27.39 -2.73 19.77
CA VAL A 170 -25.98 -2.81 19.35
C VAL A 170 -25.06 -2.23 20.42
N ILE A 171 -25.36 -1.02 20.92
CA ILE A 171 -24.59 -0.37 21.98
C ILE A 171 -24.65 -1.19 23.27
N SER A 172 -25.84 -1.68 23.62
CA SER A 172 -26.04 -2.52 24.80
C SER A 172 -25.31 -3.85 24.71
N ALA A 173 -25.22 -4.47 23.52
CA ALA A 173 -24.49 -5.73 23.34
C ALA A 173 -23.00 -5.56 23.66
N SER A 174 -22.38 -4.50 23.12
CA SER A 174 -20.99 -4.18 23.41
C SER A 174 -20.77 -3.89 24.91
N ALA A 175 -21.61 -3.02 25.49
CA ALA A 175 -21.52 -2.65 26.89
C ALA A 175 -21.72 -3.86 27.84
N ARG A 176 -22.69 -4.74 27.55
CA ARG A 176 -22.95 -5.96 28.32
C ARG A 176 -21.79 -6.92 28.27
N PHE A 177 -21.21 -7.16 27.09
CA PHE A 177 -20.07 -8.05 26.96
C PHE A 177 -18.87 -7.54 27.76
N LYS A 178 -18.57 -6.23 27.64
CA LYS A 178 -17.50 -5.62 28.45
C LYS A 178 -17.78 -5.71 29.94
N ALA A 179 -19.01 -5.43 30.37
CA ALA A 179 -19.40 -5.53 31.78
C ALA A 179 -19.24 -6.96 32.33
N ASP A 180 -19.64 -7.99 31.56
CA ASP A 180 -19.49 -9.39 31.95
C ASP A 180 -18.00 -9.79 32.09
N VAL A 181 -17.18 -9.45 31.10
CA VAL A 181 -15.73 -9.71 31.12
C VAL A 181 -15.05 -9.00 32.29
N VAL A 182 -15.39 -7.73 32.54
CA VAL A 182 -14.85 -6.95 33.66
C VAL A 182 -15.29 -7.53 35.01
N THR A 183 -16.53 -7.97 35.13
CA THR A 183 -17.06 -8.58 36.35
C THR A 183 -16.27 -9.84 36.71
N LYS A 184 -15.87 -10.61 35.70
CA LYS A 184 -15.07 -11.83 35.86
C LYS A 184 -13.58 -11.56 36.09
N ASP A 185 -13.04 -10.47 35.56
CA ASP A 185 -11.61 -10.13 35.65
C ASP A 185 -11.39 -8.61 35.70
N GLU A 186 -11.70 -8.00 36.85
CA GLU A 186 -11.62 -6.54 37.01
C GLU A 186 -10.19 -6.02 36.81
N ARG A 187 -9.17 -6.77 37.26
CA ARG A 187 -7.77 -6.30 37.28
C ARG A 187 -6.93 -6.77 36.09
N GLU A 188 -7.57 -7.28 35.03
CA GLU A 188 -6.90 -7.68 33.78
C GLU A 188 -5.80 -8.73 33.98
N THR A 189 -6.13 -9.79 34.71
CA THR A 189 -5.22 -10.91 35.01
C THR A 189 -5.32 -12.07 34.01
N GLY A 190 -6.37 -12.11 33.18
CA GLY A 190 -6.60 -13.16 32.20
C GLY A 190 -7.66 -12.80 31.17
N LEU A 191 -8.93 -13.11 31.46
CA LEU A 191 -10.07 -13.00 30.54
C LEU A 191 -10.22 -11.59 29.95
N ARG A 192 -10.01 -10.54 30.75
CA ARG A 192 -10.14 -9.15 30.28
C ARG A 192 -9.10 -8.77 29.23
N GLY A 193 -8.05 -9.58 29.07
CA GLY A 193 -7.11 -9.50 27.96
C GLY A 193 -7.78 -9.61 26.58
N LEU A 194 -8.91 -10.31 26.45
CA LEU A 194 -9.65 -10.45 25.18
C LEU A 194 -10.13 -9.12 24.61
N LEU A 195 -10.43 -8.14 25.48
CA LEU A 195 -10.86 -6.81 25.05
C LEU A 195 -9.75 -6.03 24.32
N ASN A 196 -8.53 -6.57 24.26
CA ASN A 196 -7.40 -5.98 23.53
C ASN A 196 -7.20 -6.62 22.15
N PHE A 197 -8.21 -7.27 21.56
CA PHE A 197 -8.14 -7.66 20.15
C PHE A 197 -7.95 -6.42 19.25
N GLY A 198 -6.99 -6.51 18.34
CA GLY A 198 -6.52 -5.40 17.50
C GLY A 198 -5.67 -4.35 18.23
N HIS A 199 -5.52 -4.44 19.55
CA HIS A 199 -4.85 -3.40 20.34
C HIS A 199 -3.34 -3.64 20.53
N THR A 200 -2.84 -4.86 20.30
CA THR A 200 -1.39 -5.11 20.45
C THR A 200 -0.64 -4.40 19.33
N ILE A 201 -1.09 -4.61 18.09
CA ILE A 201 -0.54 -3.89 16.94
C ILE A 201 -1.13 -2.47 16.88
N GLY A 202 -2.43 -2.31 17.15
CA GLY A 202 -3.10 -1.01 17.11
C GLY A 202 -2.48 0.03 18.06
N HIS A 203 -2.17 -0.31 19.31
CA HIS A 203 -1.48 0.62 20.22
C HIS A 203 -0.05 0.92 19.79
N ALA A 204 0.66 -0.04 19.19
CA ALA A 204 2.01 0.19 18.69
C ALA A 204 2.00 1.19 17.51
N ILE A 205 0.99 1.10 16.63
CA ILE A 205 0.70 2.09 15.59
C ILE A 205 0.31 3.44 16.20
N GLU A 206 -0.61 3.44 17.16
CA GLU A 206 -1.11 4.65 17.83
C GLU A 206 0.02 5.43 18.52
N ALA A 207 0.95 4.74 19.17
CA ALA A 207 2.10 5.35 19.83
C ALA A 207 2.98 6.19 18.89
N VAL A 208 2.93 5.91 17.58
CA VAL A 208 3.69 6.64 16.54
C VAL A 208 2.83 7.68 15.83
N LEU A 209 1.56 7.37 15.55
CA LEU A 209 0.69 8.21 14.71
C LEU A 209 -0.15 9.24 15.49
N ALA A 210 -0.33 9.04 16.79
CA ALA A 210 -1.04 9.98 17.63
C ALA A 210 -0.32 11.35 17.68
N PRO A 211 -1.05 12.48 17.74
CA PRO A 211 -2.50 12.61 17.82
C PRO A 211 -3.20 12.73 16.45
N SER A 212 -2.48 12.53 15.34
CA SER A 212 -3.05 12.75 13.99
C SER A 212 -4.08 11.69 13.62
N TRP A 213 -3.82 10.45 14.04
CA TRP A 213 -4.76 9.34 13.98
C TRP A 213 -5.48 9.18 15.32
N LEU A 214 -6.79 8.94 15.24
CA LEU A 214 -7.62 8.62 16.39
C LEU A 214 -7.39 7.16 16.81
N HIS A 215 -7.78 6.84 18.05
CA HIS A 215 -7.61 5.52 18.63
C HIS A 215 -8.24 4.41 17.77
N GLY A 216 -9.51 4.56 17.41
CA GLY A 216 -10.28 3.62 16.59
C GLY A 216 -9.74 3.44 15.17
N GLU A 217 -9.08 4.47 14.61
CA GLU A 217 -8.39 4.36 13.31
C GLU A 217 -7.13 3.49 13.42
N CYS A 218 -6.40 3.58 14.54
CA CYS A 218 -5.27 2.70 14.81
C CYS A 218 -5.73 1.27 15.15
N VAL A 219 -6.80 1.15 15.94
CA VAL A 219 -7.40 -0.14 16.30
C VAL A 219 -7.98 -0.84 15.07
N SER A 220 -8.62 -0.14 14.13
CA SER A 220 -9.17 -0.77 12.92
C SER A 220 -8.09 -1.44 12.07
N VAL A 221 -6.96 -0.78 11.85
CA VAL A 221 -5.79 -1.37 11.19
C VAL A 221 -5.23 -2.52 12.02
N GLY A 222 -5.14 -2.36 13.33
CA GLY A 222 -4.70 -3.42 14.24
C GLY A 222 -5.60 -4.66 14.22
N LEU A 223 -6.92 -4.50 14.12
CA LEU A 223 -7.89 -5.60 13.99
C LEU A 223 -7.64 -6.40 12.72
N VAL A 224 -7.38 -5.71 11.59
CA VAL A 224 -7.03 -6.35 10.33
C VAL A 224 -5.73 -7.14 10.46
N MET A 225 -4.66 -6.53 10.96
CA MET A 225 -3.36 -7.19 11.08
C MET A 225 -3.39 -8.38 12.08
N GLU A 226 -4.12 -8.26 13.19
CA GLU A 226 -4.26 -9.37 14.16
C GLU A 226 -5.18 -10.50 13.63
N ALA A 227 -6.15 -10.17 12.76
CA ALA A 227 -6.93 -11.18 12.05
C ALA A 227 -6.10 -11.90 10.97
N GLU A 228 -5.30 -11.16 10.20
CA GLU A 228 -4.35 -11.73 9.23
C GLU A 228 -3.31 -12.62 9.92
N LEU A 229 -2.82 -12.21 11.09
CA LEU A 229 -1.95 -13.03 11.93
C LEU A 229 -2.64 -14.34 12.34
N SER A 230 -3.91 -14.26 12.76
CA SER A 230 -4.71 -15.44 13.10
C SER A 230 -4.85 -16.40 11.90
N CYS A 231 -5.07 -15.85 10.70
CA CYS A 231 -5.17 -16.62 9.45
C CYS A 231 -3.82 -17.24 9.04
N CYS A 232 -2.73 -16.46 9.11
CA CYS A 232 -1.37 -16.89 8.76
C CYS A 232 -0.90 -18.04 9.66
N LEU A 233 -1.29 -18.03 10.93
CA LEU A 233 -1.03 -19.12 11.89
C LEU A 233 -1.98 -20.33 11.73
N GLY A 234 -2.91 -20.28 10.77
CA GLY A 234 -3.85 -21.37 10.46
C GLY A 234 -5.01 -21.50 11.46
N HIS A 235 -5.33 -20.46 12.23
CA HIS A 235 -6.39 -20.52 13.24
C HIS A 235 -7.78 -20.16 12.71
N CYS A 236 -7.86 -19.33 11.68
CA CYS A 236 -9.12 -18.95 11.05
C CYS A 236 -9.02 -18.93 9.52
N ALA A 237 -10.17 -18.92 8.85
CA ALA A 237 -10.23 -18.85 7.39
C ALA A 237 -9.96 -17.42 6.87
N PRO A 238 -9.42 -17.24 5.65
CA PRO A 238 -9.21 -15.92 5.05
C PRO A 238 -10.47 -15.05 5.01
N SER A 239 -11.65 -15.67 4.86
CA SER A 239 -12.95 -14.98 4.87
C SER A 239 -13.24 -14.22 6.18
N VAL A 240 -12.61 -14.59 7.31
CA VAL A 240 -12.71 -13.86 8.57
C VAL A 240 -12.04 -12.49 8.44
N VAL A 241 -10.87 -12.44 7.81
CA VAL A 241 -10.14 -11.19 7.54
C VAL A 241 -10.95 -10.31 6.61
N ASP A 242 -11.46 -10.86 5.52
CA ASP A 242 -12.24 -10.11 4.52
C ASP A 242 -13.50 -9.50 5.13
N ARG A 243 -14.24 -10.27 5.94
CA ARG A 243 -15.44 -9.77 6.62
C ARG A 243 -15.13 -8.67 7.63
N ILE A 244 -14.01 -8.77 8.36
CA ILE A 244 -13.54 -7.69 9.24
C ILE A 244 -13.21 -6.45 8.43
N LYS A 245 -12.44 -6.57 7.34
CA LYS A 245 -12.11 -5.44 6.44
C LYS A 245 -13.36 -4.76 5.90
N VAL A 246 -14.25 -5.53 5.27
CA VAL A 246 -15.52 -5.05 4.70
C VAL A 246 -16.39 -4.36 5.76
N CYS A 247 -16.49 -4.94 6.97
CA CYS A 247 -17.27 -4.33 8.04
C CYS A 247 -16.63 -3.03 8.56
N LEU A 248 -15.29 -2.93 8.65
CA LEU A 248 -14.61 -1.70 9.04
C LEU A 248 -14.79 -0.60 7.99
N ASP A 249 -14.56 -0.92 6.72
CA ASP A 249 -14.74 0.01 5.60
C ASP A 249 -16.20 0.48 5.51
N LEU A 250 -17.16 -0.41 5.79
CA LEU A 250 -18.58 -0.07 5.86
C LEU A 250 -18.84 1.09 6.83
N TYR A 251 -18.15 1.18 7.97
CA TYR A 251 -18.29 2.27 8.93
C TYR A 251 -17.25 3.40 8.77
N GLY A 252 -16.57 3.47 7.63
CA GLY A 252 -15.64 4.55 7.30
C GLY A 252 -14.33 4.52 8.10
N LEU A 253 -13.96 3.34 8.61
CA LEU A 253 -12.69 3.13 9.32
C LEU A 253 -11.59 2.70 8.32
N PRO A 254 -10.33 3.13 8.54
CA PRO A 254 -9.23 2.69 7.68
C PRO A 254 -8.89 1.22 7.95
N THR A 255 -8.80 0.43 6.89
CA THR A 255 -8.29 -0.94 6.90
C THR A 255 -6.82 -1.02 6.48
N LEU A 256 -6.28 0.07 5.93
CA LEU A 256 -4.88 0.23 5.52
C LEU A 256 -4.31 1.56 6.06
N LEU A 257 -2.99 1.58 6.26
CA LEU A 257 -2.25 2.80 6.58
C LEU A 257 -2.16 3.70 5.34
N ASN A 258 -2.41 5.01 5.49
CA ASN A 258 -2.13 5.96 4.42
C ASN A 258 -0.62 6.20 4.26
N GLU A 259 -0.19 6.75 3.12
CA GLU A 259 1.24 6.90 2.80
C GLU A 259 2.02 7.74 3.83
N LYS A 260 1.38 8.78 4.40
CA LYS A 260 1.96 9.56 5.48
C LYS A 260 2.18 8.72 6.75
N ALA A 261 1.21 7.87 7.11
CA ALA A 261 1.34 6.97 8.25
C ALA A 261 2.39 5.88 7.98
N LYS A 262 2.39 5.27 6.78
CA LYS A 262 3.40 4.27 6.38
C LYS A 262 4.83 4.80 6.45
N SER A 263 5.07 6.04 6.02
CA SER A 263 6.41 6.65 6.09
C SER A 263 6.88 6.97 7.52
N MET A 264 5.97 7.09 8.48
CA MET A 264 6.31 7.28 9.90
C MET A 264 6.55 5.96 10.64
N LEU A 265 6.00 4.86 10.13
CA LEU A 265 6.07 3.54 10.76
C LEU A 265 7.20 2.72 10.15
N THR A 266 7.95 2.04 11.01
CA THR A 266 8.87 0.98 10.61
C THR A 266 8.59 -0.26 11.45
N ILE A 267 8.98 -1.43 10.94
CA ILE A 267 8.82 -2.69 11.68
C ILE A 267 9.50 -2.58 13.05
N ASP A 268 10.71 -2.03 13.13
CA ASP A 268 11.43 -1.88 14.41
C ASP A 268 10.71 -0.96 15.40
N ARG A 269 10.11 0.14 14.92
CA ARG A 269 9.37 1.05 15.79
C ARG A 269 8.13 0.38 16.37
N ILE A 270 7.39 -0.35 15.53
CA ILE A 270 6.20 -1.09 15.97
C ILE A 270 6.61 -2.21 16.94
N MET A 271 7.59 -3.03 16.57
CA MET A 271 8.07 -4.13 17.42
C MET A 271 8.64 -3.64 18.75
N THR A 272 9.29 -2.47 18.76
CA THR A 272 9.78 -1.82 19.98
C THR A 272 8.64 -1.33 20.85
N ALA A 273 7.63 -0.66 20.27
CA ALA A 273 6.44 -0.23 21.00
C ALA A 273 5.68 -1.42 21.60
N MET A 274 5.62 -2.55 20.89
CA MET A 274 5.00 -3.78 21.38
C MET A 274 5.73 -4.42 22.57
N LYS A 275 6.99 -4.07 22.88
CA LYS A 275 7.73 -4.65 24.04
C LYS A 275 7.10 -4.29 25.38
N VAL A 276 6.53 -3.09 25.48
CA VAL A 276 5.92 -2.57 26.71
C VAL A 276 4.41 -2.79 26.76
N ASP A 277 3.87 -3.62 25.86
CA ASP A 277 2.47 -4.00 25.93
C ASP A 277 2.20 -4.73 27.26
N LYS A 278 1.24 -4.21 28.03
CA LYS A 278 0.86 -4.67 29.37
C LYS A 278 0.45 -6.15 29.43
N LYS A 279 0.12 -6.78 28.29
CA LYS A 279 -0.26 -8.20 28.21
C LYS A 279 0.95 -9.12 28.17
N ASN A 280 2.14 -8.61 27.83
CA ASN A 280 3.33 -9.43 27.65
C ASN A 280 3.77 -10.10 28.95
N LYS A 281 4.38 -11.28 28.82
CA LYS A 281 5.02 -12.00 29.92
C LYS A 281 6.53 -11.96 29.73
N GLY A 282 7.17 -10.93 30.28
CA GLY A 282 8.59 -10.67 29.99
C GLY A 282 8.78 -10.28 28.53
N SER A 283 9.63 -11.00 27.80
CA SER A 283 9.86 -10.79 26.36
C SER A 283 8.79 -11.44 25.47
N GLN A 284 7.96 -12.35 26.01
CA GLN A 284 6.95 -13.07 25.25
C GLN A 284 5.75 -12.16 24.95
N LYS A 285 5.51 -11.88 23.67
CA LYS A 285 4.35 -11.09 23.21
C LYS A 285 3.08 -11.93 23.30
N ARG A 286 1.98 -11.29 23.73
CA ARG A 286 0.67 -11.92 23.85
C ARG A 286 -0.38 -11.17 23.03
N ILE A 287 -0.99 -11.84 22.06
CA ILE A 287 -1.92 -11.26 21.08
C ILE A 287 -3.25 -12.02 21.11
N VAL A 288 -4.38 -11.33 20.98
CA VAL A 288 -5.68 -12.00 20.88
C VAL A 288 -5.83 -12.52 19.45
N LEU A 289 -6.02 -13.83 19.32
CA LEU A 289 -6.21 -14.48 18.02
C LEU A 289 -7.65 -14.95 17.88
N LEU A 290 -8.16 -14.98 16.65
CA LEU A 290 -9.50 -15.49 16.35
C LEU A 290 -9.43 -16.89 15.76
N SER A 291 -10.42 -17.73 16.11
CA SER A 291 -10.69 -18.97 15.39
C SER A 291 -11.84 -18.81 14.38
N ALA A 292 -12.81 -17.96 14.71
CA ALA A 292 -13.87 -17.48 13.83
C ALA A 292 -14.36 -16.11 14.31
N ILE A 293 -15.20 -15.43 13.51
CA ILE A 293 -15.90 -14.24 14.00
C ILE A 293 -16.81 -14.63 15.16
N GLY A 294 -16.74 -13.86 16.23
CA GLY A 294 -17.40 -14.11 17.49
C GLY A 294 -16.70 -15.13 18.40
N GLN A 295 -15.55 -15.68 17.99
CA GLN A 295 -14.85 -16.74 18.73
C GLN A 295 -13.33 -16.51 18.79
N PRO A 296 -12.78 -16.07 19.94
CA PRO A 296 -11.34 -16.04 20.14
C PRO A 296 -10.78 -17.46 20.21
N LEU A 297 -9.50 -17.63 19.86
CA LEU A 297 -8.81 -18.92 19.91
C LEU A 297 -8.71 -19.46 21.35
N GLU A 298 -8.38 -18.58 22.29
CA GLU A 298 -8.28 -18.87 23.72
C GLU A 298 -9.12 -17.85 24.51
N PRO A 299 -9.57 -18.15 25.75
CA PRO A 299 -10.24 -17.19 26.62
C PRO A 299 -9.29 -16.16 27.26
N LYS A 300 -8.21 -15.80 26.55
CA LYS A 300 -7.13 -14.87 26.91
C LYS A 300 -6.28 -14.59 25.66
N ALA A 301 -5.33 -13.66 25.76
CA ALA A 301 -4.33 -13.47 24.69
C ALA A 301 -3.38 -14.69 24.58
N SER A 302 -3.05 -15.08 23.36
CA SER A 302 -2.18 -16.23 23.04
C SER A 302 -0.73 -15.80 22.95
N ASP A 303 0.21 -16.68 23.28
CA ASP A 303 1.64 -16.39 23.14
C ASP A 303 2.02 -16.49 21.66
N VAL A 304 2.60 -15.43 21.09
CA VAL A 304 3.00 -15.37 19.67
C VAL A 304 4.48 -14.98 19.57
N SER A 305 5.25 -15.72 18.77
CA SER A 305 6.64 -15.40 18.48
C SER A 305 6.75 -14.16 17.59
N ASP A 306 7.95 -13.56 17.52
CA ASP A 306 8.13 -12.31 16.78
C ASP A 306 8.02 -12.49 15.26
N GLU A 307 8.41 -13.65 14.72
CA GLU A 307 8.53 -13.87 13.26
C GLU A 307 7.18 -13.79 12.52
N PRO A 308 6.09 -14.43 12.99
CA PRO A 308 4.77 -14.26 12.38
C PRO A 308 4.27 -12.80 12.44
N ILE A 309 4.54 -12.09 13.54
CA ILE A 309 4.17 -10.68 13.70
C ILE A 309 4.92 -9.84 12.66
N ILE A 310 6.23 -10.04 12.54
CA ILE A 310 7.07 -9.34 11.54
C ILE A 310 6.58 -9.65 10.12
N THR A 311 6.19 -10.89 9.84
CA THR A 311 5.68 -11.31 8.54
C THR A 311 4.43 -10.52 8.15
N ILE A 312 3.48 -10.37 9.08
CA ILE A 312 2.30 -9.53 8.87
C ILE A 312 2.72 -8.07 8.69
N LEU A 313 3.57 -7.52 9.56
CA LEU A 313 3.99 -6.13 9.47
C LEU A 313 4.68 -5.76 8.14
N ARG A 314 5.42 -6.69 7.52
CA ARG A 314 6.06 -6.49 6.20
C ARG A 314 5.05 -6.20 5.09
N GLY A 315 3.81 -6.71 5.19
CA GLY A 315 2.74 -6.46 4.23
C GLY A 315 2.13 -5.05 4.33
N HIS A 316 2.33 -4.36 5.46
CA HIS A 316 1.66 -3.10 5.77
C HIS A 316 2.60 -1.92 6.01
N VAL A 317 3.86 -2.18 6.35
CA VAL A 317 4.82 -1.20 6.85
C VAL A 317 6.17 -1.42 6.16
N LEU A 318 6.90 -0.32 5.91
CA LEU A 318 8.18 -0.37 5.20
C LEU A 318 9.24 -1.23 5.96
N PRO A 319 10.02 -2.08 5.26
CA PRO A 319 11.14 -2.81 5.85
C PRO A 319 12.24 -1.87 6.39
N ASN A 320 12.96 -2.30 7.44
CA ASN A 320 13.97 -1.51 8.17
C ASN A 320 15.26 -1.16 7.37
N SER A 321 15.27 -1.23 6.05
CA SER A 321 16.47 -0.94 5.23
C SER A 321 16.31 0.32 4.39
N VAL A 322 15.84 1.42 4.99
CA VAL A 322 16.10 2.80 4.51
C VAL A 322 16.19 3.74 5.72
N GLN A 323 17.18 3.55 6.59
CA GLN A 323 17.60 4.57 7.56
C GLN A 323 19.06 4.34 7.96
N SER A 324 19.99 4.79 7.11
CA SER A 324 21.34 5.10 7.55
C SER A 324 21.37 6.54 8.07
N ASP A 325 21.59 6.68 9.38
CA ASP A 325 22.10 7.85 10.09
C ASP A 325 21.42 9.21 9.85
N ILE A 326 20.26 9.40 10.47
CA ILE A 326 19.82 10.74 10.89
C ILE A 326 20.44 11.00 12.27
N LYS A 327 21.72 11.42 12.26
CA LYS A 327 22.18 12.34 13.29
C LYS A 327 21.51 13.69 13.05
N THR A 328 21.21 14.36 14.14
CA THR A 328 20.61 15.69 14.20
C THR A 328 21.30 16.69 13.28
N ASP A 329 20.77 16.87 12.08
CA ASP A 329 20.96 18.08 11.28
C ASP A 329 19.58 18.54 10.81
N LYS A 330 19.07 19.55 11.52
CA LYS A 330 18.03 20.42 10.98
C LYS A 330 18.67 21.24 9.86
N GLU A 331 18.73 20.70 8.65
CA GLU A 331 18.78 21.45 7.39
C GLU A 331 18.73 20.47 6.19
N SER A 332 17.78 20.69 5.28
CA SER A 332 17.62 20.10 3.93
C SER A 332 17.69 18.57 3.75
N ASN A 333 16.55 17.92 3.59
CA ASN A 333 16.44 16.72 2.74
C ASN A 333 15.15 16.80 1.91
N GLN A 334 15.07 17.85 1.08
CA GLN A 334 14.18 17.83 -0.07
C GLN A 334 14.79 16.88 -1.13
N PRO A 335 13.99 16.08 -1.85
CA PRO A 335 14.51 15.24 -2.93
C PRO A 335 15.26 16.13 -3.93
N THR A 336 16.48 15.77 -4.31
CA THR A 336 17.29 16.55 -5.26
C THR A 336 17.23 15.93 -6.66
N LEU A 337 17.29 16.79 -7.68
CA LEU A 337 17.47 16.37 -9.07
C LEU A 337 18.93 16.61 -9.46
N SER A 338 19.58 15.58 -10.01
CA SER A 338 21.00 15.62 -10.38
C SER A 338 21.27 16.31 -11.72
N SER A 339 20.23 16.51 -12.54
CA SER A 339 20.31 17.09 -13.88
C SER A 339 19.22 18.15 -14.13
N SER A 340 19.52 19.10 -15.00
CA SER A 340 18.54 20.10 -15.47
C SER A 340 17.55 19.47 -16.45
N PHE A 341 16.38 20.09 -16.64
CA PHE A 341 15.42 19.62 -17.64
C PHE A 341 14.63 20.76 -18.27
N THR A 342 14.13 20.52 -19.49
CA THR A 342 13.29 21.48 -20.23
C THR A 342 11.90 20.86 -20.42
N LEU A 343 10.87 21.59 -19.97
CA LEU A 343 9.47 21.24 -20.21
C LEU A 343 8.98 21.96 -21.47
N THR A 344 8.44 21.21 -22.42
CA THR A 344 7.78 21.73 -23.62
C THR A 344 6.32 21.31 -23.62
N PHE A 345 5.39 22.24 -23.59
CA PHE A 345 3.96 22.00 -23.64
C PHE A 345 3.46 22.07 -25.09
N HIS A 346 2.74 21.04 -25.53
CA HIS A 346 2.08 21.07 -26.84
C HIS A 346 0.93 22.08 -26.85
N SER A 347 0.52 22.59 -28.02
CA SER A 347 -0.48 23.67 -28.17
C SER A 347 -1.83 23.40 -27.49
N GLY A 348 -2.19 22.13 -27.25
CA GLY A 348 -3.39 21.71 -26.53
C GLY A 348 -3.23 21.55 -25.00
N VAL A 349 -2.07 21.92 -24.43
CA VAL A 349 -1.77 21.80 -22.99
C VAL A 349 -1.37 23.16 -22.45
N ALA A 350 -2.17 23.70 -21.54
CA ALA A 350 -1.82 24.93 -20.84
C ALA A 350 -0.80 24.62 -19.72
N PRO A 351 0.33 25.36 -19.65
CA PRO A 351 1.21 25.33 -18.48
C PRO A 351 0.44 25.73 -17.22
N SER A 352 0.78 25.13 -16.09
CA SER A 352 0.06 25.34 -14.81
C SER A 352 0.97 25.93 -13.75
N GLN A 353 0.48 26.98 -13.07
CA GLN A 353 1.19 27.57 -11.93
C GLN A 353 1.33 26.59 -10.76
N LEU A 354 0.37 25.67 -10.60
CA LEU A 354 0.42 24.63 -9.57
C LEU A 354 1.57 23.65 -9.82
N LEU A 355 1.79 23.25 -11.08
CA LEU A 355 2.92 22.39 -11.43
C LEU A 355 4.26 23.06 -11.11
N PHE A 356 4.41 24.33 -11.50
CA PHE A 356 5.64 25.07 -11.27
C PHE A 356 5.91 25.28 -9.77
N SER A 357 4.89 25.64 -8.98
CA SER A 357 5.06 25.79 -7.53
C SER A 357 5.42 24.46 -6.86
N LEU A 358 4.84 23.34 -7.30
CA LEU A 358 5.22 22.02 -6.79
C LEU A 358 6.65 21.63 -7.15
N LEU A 359 7.11 21.93 -8.37
CA LEU A 359 8.49 21.70 -8.80
C LEU A 359 9.49 22.56 -8.00
N GLU A 360 9.20 23.86 -7.86
CA GLU A 360 10.00 24.80 -7.07
C GLU A 360 10.09 24.35 -5.60
N ASN A 361 8.95 24.01 -4.99
CA ASN A 361 8.90 23.57 -3.60
C ASN A 361 9.58 22.22 -3.37
N ARG A 362 9.51 21.30 -4.35
CA ARG A 362 10.03 19.94 -4.21
C ARG A 362 11.52 19.85 -4.51
N TYR A 363 12.01 20.59 -5.50
CA TYR A 363 13.37 20.46 -6.04
C TYR A 363 14.22 21.73 -5.97
N GLN A 364 13.69 22.83 -5.39
CA GLN A 364 14.36 24.14 -5.39
C GLN A 364 14.79 24.57 -6.79
N CYS A 365 13.98 24.27 -7.81
CA CYS A 365 14.36 24.54 -9.18
C CYS A 365 14.07 25.99 -9.57
N ASN A 366 15.06 26.65 -10.17
CA ASN A 366 14.83 27.91 -10.87
C ASN A 366 14.19 27.62 -12.23
N ILE A 367 12.97 28.11 -12.43
CA ILE A 367 12.19 27.92 -13.66
C ILE A 367 12.24 29.18 -14.51
N VAL A 368 12.89 29.09 -15.68
CA VAL A 368 13.02 30.19 -16.63
C VAL A 368 12.13 29.93 -17.83
N LYS A 369 11.14 30.80 -18.04
CA LYS A 369 10.29 30.78 -19.23
C LYS A 369 11.08 31.24 -20.46
N ARG A 370 11.24 30.38 -21.47
CA ARG A 370 11.79 30.77 -22.78
C ARG A 370 10.74 31.41 -23.68
N ASN A 371 9.54 30.80 -23.71
CA ASN A 371 8.36 31.31 -24.42
C ASN A 371 7.10 30.74 -23.75
N ASP A 372 5.91 30.97 -24.31
CA ASP A 372 4.63 30.54 -23.72
C ASP A 372 4.47 29.02 -23.53
N GLN A 373 5.30 28.21 -24.17
CA GLN A 373 5.18 26.75 -24.18
C GLN A 373 6.47 26.04 -23.73
N VAL A 374 7.58 26.76 -23.51
CA VAL A 374 8.89 26.16 -23.21
C VAL A 374 9.49 26.79 -21.96
N TYR A 375 9.83 25.93 -21.00
CA TYR A 375 10.33 26.29 -19.67
C TYR A 375 11.58 25.48 -19.34
N ASP A 376 12.68 26.17 -19.04
CA ASP A 376 13.90 25.56 -18.52
C ASP A 376 13.83 25.48 -17.00
N CYS A 377 14.04 24.28 -16.45
CA CYS A 377 14.01 24.02 -15.02
C CYS A 377 15.41 23.59 -14.57
N LYS A 378 16.03 24.40 -13.70
CA LYS A 378 17.38 24.17 -13.18
C LYS A 378 17.33 23.95 -11.67
N PRO A 379 17.50 22.72 -11.15
CA PRO A 379 17.63 22.48 -9.72
C PRO A 379 18.90 23.13 -9.15
N GLU A 380 18.87 23.59 -7.90
CA GLU A 380 20.06 24.17 -7.22
C GLU A 380 21.20 23.15 -7.09
N ALA A 381 20.88 21.89 -6.81
CA ALA A 381 21.83 20.78 -6.68
C ALA A 381 22.21 20.14 -8.04
N ASN A 382 22.42 20.93 -9.09
CA ASN A 382 22.74 20.41 -10.42
C ASN A 382 24.20 19.91 -10.50
N THR A 383 24.38 18.59 -10.38
CA THR A 383 25.70 17.94 -10.43
C THR A 383 26.12 17.50 -11.84
N GLU A 384 25.19 17.45 -12.80
CA GLU A 384 25.42 16.98 -14.16
C GLU A 384 25.27 18.10 -15.20
N ASN A 385 26.10 18.06 -16.25
CA ASN A 385 26.04 18.99 -17.37
C ASN A 385 25.06 18.53 -18.48
N LYS A 386 24.19 17.57 -18.16
CA LYS A 386 23.18 16.99 -19.06
C LYS A 386 21.83 17.67 -18.79
N SER A 387 21.08 17.98 -19.86
CA SER A 387 19.71 18.48 -19.74
C SER A 387 18.74 17.53 -20.43
N THR A 388 17.70 17.10 -19.72
CA THR A 388 16.67 16.19 -20.23
C THR A 388 15.48 16.98 -20.77
N SER A 389 15.02 16.68 -21.98
CA SER A 389 13.82 17.32 -22.54
C SER A 389 12.58 16.45 -22.30
N VAL A 390 11.51 17.05 -21.78
CA VAL A 390 10.20 16.42 -21.57
C VAL A 390 9.14 17.21 -22.33
N PHE A 391 8.47 16.55 -23.27
CA PHE A 391 7.38 17.06 -24.08
C PHE A 391 6.04 16.59 -23.51
N ILE A 392 5.17 17.53 -23.12
CA ILE A 392 3.87 17.25 -22.51
C ILE A 392 2.79 17.43 -23.56
N THR A 393 2.01 16.39 -23.82
CA THR A 393 0.97 16.39 -24.85
C THR A 393 -0.30 15.66 -24.41
N ARG A 394 -1.43 15.98 -25.03
CA ARG A 394 -2.68 15.19 -24.97
C ARG A 394 -2.83 14.26 -26.17
N THR A 395 -2.00 14.44 -27.19
CA THR A 395 -2.03 13.69 -28.45
C THR A 395 -0.70 12.98 -28.58
N PRO A 396 -0.58 11.71 -28.15
CA PRO A 396 0.70 11.00 -28.24
C PRO A 396 1.21 10.93 -29.67
N GLY A 397 2.53 10.83 -29.82
CA GLY A 397 3.18 10.81 -31.12
C GLY A 397 3.45 12.20 -31.71
N THR A 398 3.38 13.26 -30.90
CA THR A 398 3.52 14.65 -31.38
C THR A 398 4.89 15.24 -31.11
N ALA A 399 5.70 14.63 -30.25
CA ALA A 399 7.10 14.99 -30.11
C ALA A 399 7.85 14.78 -31.44
N CYS A 400 8.63 15.78 -31.86
CA CYS A 400 9.29 15.74 -33.16
C CYS A 400 10.40 14.67 -33.17
N ASN A 401 10.45 13.82 -34.21
CA ASN A 401 11.45 12.75 -34.31
C ASN A 401 12.90 13.27 -34.23
N ASN A 402 13.14 14.51 -34.67
CA ASN A 402 14.45 15.15 -34.63
C ASN A 402 14.81 15.74 -33.25
N THR A 403 13.84 15.88 -32.34
CA THR A 403 14.06 16.35 -30.98
C THR A 403 14.21 15.15 -30.03
N MET A 404 15.36 15.09 -29.34
CA MET A 404 15.68 14.06 -28.34
C MET A 404 14.94 14.39 -27.03
N ALA A 405 13.64 14.13 -27.01
CA ALA A 405 12.77 14.42 -25.89
C ALA A 405 11.96 13.19 -25.48
N TYR A 406 11.77 13.02 -24.17
CA TYR A 406 10.76 12.15 -23.63
C TYR A 406 9.38 12.75 -23.89
N GLU A 407 8.37 11.92 -24.16
CA GLU A 407 6.98 12.37 -24.28
C GLU A 407 6.16 11.88 -23.09
N TYR A 408 5.50 12.81 -22.40
CA TYR A 408 4.52 12.53 -21.36
C TYR A 408 3.11 12.81 -21.88
N VAL A 409 2.28 11.77 -21.86
CA VAL A 409 0.88 11.83 -22.29
C VAL A 409 0.01 12.21 -21.10
N LEU A 410 -0.57 13.41 -21.12
CA LEU A 410 -1.42 13.94 -20.07
C LEU A 410 -2.89 13.55 -20.29
N LEU A 411 -3.41 12.67 -19.42
CA LEU A 411 -4.85 12.33 -19.40
C LEU A 411 -5.68 13.34 -18.58
N GLY A 412 -5.11 13.89 -17.52
CA GLY A 412 -5.78 14.77 -16.57
C GLY A 412 -5.69 16.27 -16.89
N ASP A 413 -5.89 17.10 -15.88
CA ASP A 413 -5.72 18.56 -15.93
C ASP A 413 -4.60 18.96 -14.95
N LEU A 414 -3.64 19.76 -15.42
CA LEU A 414 -2.53 20.28 -14.61
C LEU A 414 -2.98 21.35 -13.60
N GLY A 415 -4.26 21.75 -13.59
CA GLY A 415 -4.88 22.48 -12.48
C GLY A 415 -5.16 21.59 -11.25
N LYS A 416 -5.06 20.27 -11.37
CA LYS A 416 -5.26 19.32 -10.27
C LYS A 416 -3.92 18.76 -9.78
N GLU A 417 -3.77 18.69 -8.47
CA GLU A 417 -2.54 18.22 -7.82
C GLU A 417 -2.16 16.79 -8.20
N GLU A 418 -3.14 15.89 -8.35
CA GLU A 418 -2.94 14.50 -8.80
C GLU A 418 -2.20 14.43 -10.16
N SER A 419 -2.69 15.13 -11.18
CA SER A 419 -2.06 15.15 -12.51
C SER A 419 -0.66 15.74 -12.49
N CYS A 420 -0.44 16.76 -11.65
CA CYS A 420 0.88 17.36 -11.45
C CYS A 420 1.84 16.36 -10.80
N ASN A 421 1.39 15.63 -9.78
CA ASN A 421 2.19 14.63 -9.09
C ASN A 421 2.60 13.47 -10.01
N ASP A 422 1.71 13.01 -10.89
CA ASP A 422 2.05 12.00 -11.90
C ASP A 422 3.12 12.50 -12.89
N LEU A 423 2.99 13.72 -13.40
CA LEU A 423 4.00 14.34 -14.26
C LEU A 423 5.32 14.55 -13.52
N ILE A 424 5.28 14.98 -12.26
CA ILE A 424 6.47 15.15 -11.41
C ILE A 424 7.18 13.81 -11.18
N ALA A 425 6.43 12.72 -10.96
CA ALA A 425 7.00 11.38 -10.82
C ALA A 425 7.68 10.93 -12.12
N PHE A 426 7.06 11.20 -13.27
CA PHE A 426 7.67 10.94 -14.57
C PHE A 426 8.95 11.76 -14.79
N ILE A 427 8.90 13.08 -14.55
CA ILE A 427 10.07 13.96 -14.65
C ILE A 427 11.19 13.43 -13.76
N HIS A 428 10.88 13.11 -12.51
CA HIS A 428 11.85 12.56 -11.56
C HIS A 428 12.52 11.29 -12.12
N MET A 429 11.72 10.35 -12.62
CA MET A 429 12.23 9.11 -13.21
C MET A 429 13.16 9.38 -14.40
N VAL A 430 12.79 10.27 -15.33
CA VAL A 430 13.57 10.50 -16.56
C VAL A 430 14.78 11.44 -16.37
N THR A 431 14.85 12.14 -15.24
CA THR A 431 15.92 13.10 -14.91
C THR A 431 16.94 12.55 -13.90
N GLN A 432 16.67 11.41 -13.28
CA GLN A 432 17.64 10.76 -12.39
C GLN A 432 18.75 10.05 -13.16
N GLY A 433 19.98 10.18 -12.65
CA GLY A 433 21.16 9.50 -13.19
C GLY A 433 21.17 7.97 -12.96
N LYS A 434 22.29 7.31 -13.27
CA LYS A 434 22.46 5.84 -13.25
C LYS A 434 22.18 5.16 -11.91
N THR A 435 22.20 5.90 -10.81
CA THR A 435 22.18 5.35 -9.44
C THR A 435 20.78 5.00 -8.92
N ASN A 436 19.70 5.44 -9.58
CA ASN A 436 18.31 5.25 -9.11
C ASN A 436 17.34 4.75 -10.20
N ALA A 437 17.82 4.07 -11.25
CA ALA A 437 16.93 3.50 -12.27
C ALA A 437 15.95 2.51 -11.61
N ARG A 438 14.64 2.57 -11.97
CA ARG A 438 13.61 1.64 -11.49
C ARG A 438 13.76 0.21 -12.02
N HIS A 439 14.91 -0.14 -12.58
CA HIS A 439 15.16 -1.48 -13.09
C HIS A 439 15.10 -2.48 -11.94
N VAL A 440 14.47 -3.61 -12.24
CA VAL A 440 14.40 -4.74 -11.32
C VAL A 440 15.83 -5.24 -11.08
N CYS A 441 16.26 -5.26 -9.82
CA CYS A 441 17.59 -5.71 -9.43
C CYS A 441 17.56 -7.18 -9.02
N ARG A 442 18.45 -7.99 -9.58
CA ARG A 442 18.59 -9.43 -9.26
C ARG A 442 19.22 -9.68 -7.88
N LYS A 443 20.01 -8.75 -7.35
CA LYS A 443 21.05 -9.04 -6.32
C LYS A 443 20.57 -9.73 -5.05
N ASP A 444 19.29 -9.67 -4.68
CA ASP A 444 18.79 -10.23 -3.43
C ASP A 444 17.45 -10.98 -3.55
N LYS A 445 16.91 -11.19 -4.75
CA LYS A 445 15.64 -11.91 -4.94
C LYS A 445 15.43 -12.42 -6.36
N LEU A 446 14.68 -13.52 -6.46
CA LEU A 446 14.11 -14.00 -7.71
C LEU A 446 12.96 -13.09 -8.13
N THR A 447 12.90 -12.69 -9.40
CA THR A 447 11.96 -11.66 -9.85
C THR A 447 10.99 -12.16 -10.90
N THR A 448 9.81 -11.55 -10.94
CA THR A 448 8.68 -11.94 -11.79
C THR A 448 8.06 -10.72 -12.46
N PHE A 449 7.38 -10.94 -13.57
CA PHE A 449 6.49 -9.93 -14.14
C PHE A 449 5.18 -10.56 -14.57
N ILE A 450 4.11 -9.75 -14.56
CA ILE A 450 2.79 -10.16 -15.00
C ILE A 450 2.44 -9.47 -16.31
N THR A 451 1.79 -10.22 -17.19
CA THR A 451 1.30 -9.73 -18.48
C THR A 451 -0.24 -9.68 -18.45
N PRO A 452 -0.85 -8.50 -18.26
CA PRO A 452 -2.29 -8.36 -18.43
C PRO A 452 -2.68 -8.60 -19.90
N THR A 453 -3.48 -9.62 -20.15
CA THR A 453 -4.01 -9.94 -21.48
C THR A 453 -5.30 -9.16 -21.75
N ILE A 454 -5.24 -7.84 -21.67
CA ILE A 454 -6.40 -6.97 -21.88
C ILE A 454 -6.22 -6.08 -23.11
N PRO A 455 -7.30 -5.79 -23.85
CA PRO A 455 -7.23 -4.95 -25.04
C PRO A 455 -7.32 -3.45 -24.74
N ASP A 456 -7.85 -3.05 -23.57
CA ASP A 456 -8.11 -1.63 -23.24
C ASP A 456 -7.97 -1.33 -21.74
N TYR A 457 -6.87 -0.67 -21.38
CA TYR A 457 -6.53 -0.20 -20.04
C TYR A 457 -7.39 0.96 -19.55
N SER A 458 -8.10 1.68 -20.43
CA SER A 458 -8.96 2.80 -20.01
C SER A 458 -10.23 2.35 -19.28
N THR A 459 -10.59 1.07 -19.40
CA THR A 459 -11.81 0.48 -18.82
C THR A 459 -11.56 -0.27 -17.51
N LEU A 460 -10.29 -0.42 -17.11
CA LEU A 460 -9.91 -1.21 -15.94
C LEU A 460 -9.99 -0.37 -14.65
N LEU A 461 -10.48 -1.00 -13.58
CA LEU A 461 -10.49 -0.41 -12.24
C LEU A 461 -9.14 -0.65 -11.54
N SER A 462 -8.68 0.33 -10.73
CA SER A 462 -7.39 0.24 -10.02
C SER A 462 -7.30 -1.00 -9.14
N ASP A 463 -8.34 -1.30 -8.36
CA ASP A 463 -8.36 -2.45 -7.44
C ASP A 463 -8.17 -3.80 -8.15
N VAL A 464 -8.69 -3.92 -9.38
CA VAL A 464 -8.51 -5.12 -10.21
C VAL A 464 -7.07 -5.23 -10.72
N MET A 465 -6.47 -4.10 -11.11
CA MET A 465 -5.07 -4.06 -11.49
C MET A 465 -4.16 -4.40 -10.30
N ASP A 466 -4.45 -3.87 -9.12
CA ASP A 466 -3.67 -4.13 -7.90
C ASP A 466 -3.72 -5.62 -7.53
N GLN A 467 -4.90 -6.25 -7.64
CA GLN A 467 -5.04 -7.70 -7.46
C GLN A 467 -4.20 -8.46 -8.50
N TRP A 468 -4.29 -8.10 -9.78
CA TRP A 468 -3.54 -8.81 -10.82
C TRP A 468 -2.03 -8.69 -10.69
N LEU A 469 -1.54 -7.60 -10.11
CA LEU A 469 -0.11 -7.31 -9.95
C LEU A 469 0.45 -7.73 -8.59
N GLU A 470 -0.34 -8.43 -7.77
CA GLU A 470 0.08 -8.86 -6.45
C GLU A 470 1.38 -9.67 -6.50
N GLY A 471 2.42 -9.15 -5.85
CA GLY A 471 3.74 -9.78 -5.78
C GLY A 471 4.59 -9.70 -7.06
N ALA A 472 4.15 -9.00 -8.11
CA ALA A 472 4.92 -8.80 -9.34
C ALA A 472 5.99 -7.71 -9.16
N ASP A 473 7.15 -7.89 -9.81
CA ASP A 473 8.24 -6.90 -9.80
C ASP A 473 8.21 -5.95 -11.00
N ALA A 474 7.51 -6.34 -12.07
CA ALA A 474 7.29 -5.54 -13.27
C ALA A 474 5.96 -5.93 -13.95
N ILE A 475 5.52 -5.11 -14.89
CA ILE A 475 4.34 -5.36 -15.72
C ILE A 475 4.71 -5.34 -17.21
N GLU A 476 4.23 -6.33 -17.97
CA GLU A 476 4.39 -6.35 -19.43
C GLU A 476 3.20 -5.68 -20.12
N PHE A 477 3.48 -4.64 -20.91
CA PHE A 477 2.51 -3.93 -21.73
C PHE A 477 2.57 -4.46 -23.16
N ARG A 478 1.61 -5.32 -23.52
CA ARG A 478 1.50 -5.99 -24.83
C ARG A 478 0.77 -5.14 -25.85
N VAL A 479 1.53 -4.42 -26.67
CA VAL A 479 1.02 -3.53 -27.71
C VAL A 479 0.26 -4.31 -28.78
N ASP A 480 0.74 -5.49 -29.14
CA ASP A 480 0.14 -6.34 -30.17
C ASP A 480 -1.29 -6.81 -29.79
N LEU A 481 -1.57 -7.00 -28.49
CA LEU A 481 -2.92 -7.37 -28.03
C LEU A 481 -3.90 -6.19 -28.06
N ILE A 482 -3.39 -4.96 -27.90
CA ILE A 482 -4.19 -3.74 -28.00
C ILE A 482 -4.54 -3.49 -29.48
N LEU A 483 -3.54 -3.45 -30.35
CA LEU A 483 -3.73 -3.02 -31.74
C LEU A 483 -4.56 -3.99 -32.58
N THR A 484 -4.62 -5.27 -32.19
CA THR A 484 -5.40 -6.29 -32.89
C THR A 484 -6.88 -6.35 -32.51
N HIS A 485 -7.28 -5.65 -31.44
CA HIS A 485 -8.68 -5.59 -31.03
C HIS A 485 -9.52 -4.83 -32.07
N GLU A 486 -10.75 -5.30 -32.34
CA GLU A 486 -11.63 -4.77 -33.40
C GLU A 486 -11.81 -3.24 -33.32
N ARG A 487 -11.92 -2.72 -32.10
CA ARG A 487 -12.04 -1.28 -31.81
C ARG A 487 -10.88 -0.44 -32.36
N PHE A 488 -9.67 -0.98 -32.41
CA PHE A 488 -8.44 -0.25 -32.76
C PHE A 488 -7.91 -0.62 -34.15
N ARG A 489 -8.35 -1.75 -34.71
CA ARG A 489 -7.97 -2.22 -36.04
C ARG A 489 -8.42 -1.30 -37.19
N ALA A 490 -9.48 -0.51 -36.97
CA ALA A 490 -10.07 0.34 -38.00
C ALA A 490 -9.23 1.58 -38.38
N ASP A 491 -8.25 1.97 -37.55
CA ASP A 491 -7.41 3.16 -37.78
C ASP A 491 -5.90 2.82 -37.71
N PRO A 492 -5.37 2.09 -38.71
CA PRO A 492 -4.00 1.60 -38.67
C PRO A 492 -2.92 2.70 -38.74
N LYS A 493 -3.30 3.93 -39.13
CA LYS A 493 -2.37 5.07 -39.17
C LYS A 493 -2.18 5.75 -37.82
N ASN A 494 -2.90 5.31 -36.79
CA ASN A 494 -2.99 5.98 -35.50
C ASN A 494 -2.47 5.14 -34.33
N TRP A 495 -1.66 4.11 -34.62
CA TRP A 495 -1.16 3.16 -33.62
C TRP A 495 -0.34 3.81 -32.53
N VAL A 496 0.51 4.78 -32.86
CA VAL A 496 1.31 5.52 -31.87
C VAL A 496 0.39 6.25 -30.88
N ASN A 497 -0.65 6.91 -31.37
CA ASN A 497 -1.60 7.61 -30.53
C ASN A 497 -2.38 6.66 -29.60
N ILE A 498 -2.94 5.58 -30.17
CA ILE A 498 -3.68 4.57 -29.42
C ILE A 498 -2.79 3.96 -28.34
N THR A 499 -1.58 3.54 -28.71
CA THR A 499 -0.62 2.92 -27.78
C THR A 499 -0.22 3.88 -26.67
N GLY A 500 0.07 5.14 -27.00
CA GLY A 500 0.46 6.16 -26.02
C GLY A 500 -0.64 6.49 -25.01
N ILE A 501 -1.91 6.56 -25.46
CA ILE A 501 -3.06 6.76 -24.56
C ILE A 501 -3.19 5.57 -23.60
N GLN A 502 -3.12 4.34 -24.13
CA GLN A 502 -3.25 3.12 -23.33
C GLN A 502 -2.12 2.98 -22.30
N LEU A 503 -0.89 3.29 -22.68
CA LEU A 503 0.25 3.33 -21.76
C LEU A 503 0.07 4.40 -20.67
N ALA A 504 -0.50 5.55 -21.00
CA ALA A 504 -0.81 6.59 -20.02
C ALA A 504 -1.84 6.12 -18.99
N HIS A 505 -2.86 5.37 -19.42
CA HIS A 505 -3.83 4.76 -18.50
C HIS A 505 -3.17 3.75 -17.57
N LEU A 506 -2.32 2.87 -18.12
CA LEU A 506 -1.56 1.90 -17.32
C LEU A 506 -0.76 2.59 -16.20
N ARG A 507 -0.04 3.67 -16.52
CA ARG A 507 0.82 4.38 -15.56
C ARG A 507 0.09 5.11 -14.43
N ARG A 508 -1.20 5.37 -14.58
CA ARG A 508 -2.03 5.90 -13.49
C ARG A 508 -2.42 4.81 -12.49
N MET A 509 -2.49 3.55 -12.94
CA MET A 509 -2.89 2.42 -12.11
C MET A 509 -1.71 1.75 -11.39
N THR A 510 -0.49 1.83 -11.92
CA THR A 510 0.67 1.19 -11.28
C THR A 510 1.94 2.02 -11.38
N LYS A 511 2.80 1.87 -10.36
CA LYS A 511 4.16 2.44 -10.33
C LYS A 511 5.24 1.38 -10.59
N LEU A 512 4.86 0.14 -10.93
CA LEU A 512 5.82 -0.90 -11.30
C LEU A 512 6.60 -0.51 -12.58
N PRO A 513 7.81 -1.06 -12.77
CA PRO A 513 8.55 -0.98 -14.03
C PRO A 513 7.74 -1.59 -15.18
N VAL A 514 7.71 -0.90 -16.32
CA VAL A 514 6.95 -1.32 -17.51
C VAL A 514 7.88 -1.97 -18.54
N ILE A 515 7.53 -3.18 -18.97
CA ILE A 515 8.14 -3.89 -20.09
C ILE A 515 7.27 -3.66 -21.34
N PHE A 516 7.69 -2.75 -22.21
CA PHE A 516 6.98 -2.43 -23.44
C PHE A 516 7.27 -3.49 -24.50
N THR A 517 6.25 -4.21 -24.97
CA THR A 517 6.43 -5.37 -25.86
C THR A 517 5.54 -5.27 -27.08
N VAL A 518 6.16 -5.36 -28.26
CA VAL A 518 5.49 -5.62 -29.53
C VAL A 518 5.91 -7.02 -29.97
N ARG A 519 4.98 -7.99 -29.93
CA ARG A 519 5.25 -9.39 -30.27
C ARG A 519 4.65 -9.74 -31.62
N THR A 520 5.46 -10.27 -32.54
CA THR A 520 5.02 -10.63 -33.90
C THR A 520 4.38 -12.01 -33.96
N GLU A 521 3.51 -12.24 -34.96
CA GLU A 521 2.83 -13.53 -35.18
C GLU A 521 3.81 -14.72 -35.25
N PRO A 522 4.95 -14.68 -35.98
CA PRO A 522 5.90 -15.80 -36.01
C PRO A 522 6.50 -16.16 -34.65
N GLN A 523 6.51 -15.21 -33.71
CA GLN A 523 7.04 -15.36 -32.35
C GLN A 523 5.94 -15.49 -31.29
N ALA A 524 4.75 -15.94 -31.69
CA ALA A 524 3.56 -16.15 -30.83
C ALA A 524 2.93 -14.87 -30.27
N GLY A 525 2.95 -13.78 -31.04
CA GLY A 525 2.17 -12.57 -30.80
C GLY A 525 1.06 -12.38 -31.82
N ALA A 526 0.54 -11.15 -31.89
CA ALA A 526 -0.53 -10.78 -32.79
C ALA A 526 -0.14 -9.70 -33.83
N PHE A 527 1.09 -9.16 -33.76
CA PHE A 527 1.54 -8.11 -34.68
C PHE A 527 1.96 -8.69 -36.04
N ASP A 528 1.53 -8.08 -37.14
CA ASP A 528 1.86 -8.53 -38.49
C ASP A 528 3.35 -8.27 -38.78
N PRO A 529 4.16 -9.33 -39.03
CA PRO A 529 5.60 -9.18 -39.26
C PRO A 529 5.94 -8.40 -40.55
N LYS A 530 4.98 -8.19 -41.46
CA LYS A 530 5.19 -7.41 -42.69
C LYS A 530 5.29 -5.90 -42.42
N LEU A 531 4.85 -5.44 -41.25
CA LEU A 531 4.77 -4.03 -40.88
C LEU A 531 6.02 -3.63 -40.08
N SER A 532 7.17 -3.87 -40.69
CA SER A 532 8.48 -3.71 -40.04
C SER A 532 8.81 -2.27 -39.70
N GLN A 533 8.31 -1.31 -40.48
CA GLN A 533 8.53 0.11 -40.24
C GLN A 533 7.73 0.58 -39.03
N GLU A 534 6.47 0.15 -38.93
CA GLU A 534 5.58 0.47 -37.81
C GLU A 534 6.02 -0.24 -36.53
N TYR A 535 6.52 -1.47 -36.64
CA TYR A 535 7.17 -2.16 -35.53
C TYR A 535 8.31 -1.32 -34.96
N MET A 536 9.21 -0.86 -35.84
CA MET A 536 10.35 -0.03 -35.47
C MET A 536 9.90 1.30 -34.84
N GLU A 537 8.89 1.94 -35.42
CA GLU A 537 8.31 3.17 -34.88
C GLU A 537 7.77 2.96 -33.45
N LEU A 538 6.96 1.92 -33.22
CA LEU A 538 6.41 1.63 -31.90
C LEU A 538 7.50 1.33 -30.86
N VAL A 539 8.53 0.59 -31.24
CA VAL A 539 9.68 0.28 -30.36
C VAL A 539 10.45 1.55 -29.98
N ILE A 540 10.68 2.46 -30.94
CA ILE A 540 11.28 3.78 -30.69
C ILE A 540 10.41 4.59 -29.73
N TRP A 541 9.08 4.56 -29.90
CA TRP A 541 8.16 5.24 -28.99
C TRP A 541 8.16 4.66 -27.58
N GLY A 542 8.35 3.34 -27.41
CA GLY A 542 8.55 2.73 -26.10
C GLY A 542 9.69 3.39 -25.29
N HIS A 543 10.81 3.71 -25.96
CA HIS A 543 11.91 4.47 -25.37
C HIS A 543 11.55 5.94 -25.10
N ARG A 544 10.90 6.61 -26.06
CA ARG A 544 10.49 8.03 -25.91
C ARG A 544 9.47 8.25 -24.82
N TRP A 545 8.56 7.31 -24.60
CA TRP A 545 7.64 7.35 -23.47
C TRP A 545 8.34 6.97 -22.16
N GLY A 546 9.61 6.56 -22.16
CA GLY A 546 10.37 6.25 -20.95
C GLY A 546 9.92 4.95 -20.28
N CYS A 547 9.61 3.90 -21.05
CA CYS A 547 9.38 2.58 -20.49
C CYS A 547 10.68 2.00 -19.93
N ASP A 548 10.64 1.34 -18.78
CA ASP A 548 11.83 0.86 -18.07
C ASP A 548 12.55 -0.23 -18.87
N TYR A 549 11.79 -1.07 -19.57
CA TYR A 549 12.29 -2.04 -20.53
C TYR A 549 11.52 -1.94 -21.85
N VAL A 550 12.23 -2.15 -22.96
CA VAL A 550 11.64 -2.30 -24.30
C VAL A 550 12.08 -3.64 -24.87
N ASP A 551 11.12 -4.52 -25.12
CA ASP A 551 11.32 -5.84 -25.69
C ASP A 551 11.41 -5.74 -27.23
N VAL A 552 12.58 -6.13 -27.75
CA VAL A 552 12.95 -6.04 -29.16
C VAL A 552 13.23 -7.44 -29.69
N GLU A 553 12.46 -7.84 -30.70
CA GLU A 553 12.68 -9.08 -31.44
C GLU A 553 13.90 -8.91 -32.36
N PHE A 554 15.09 -9.15 -31.82
CA PHE A 554 16.34 -8.83 -32.51
C PHE A 554 16.60 -9.70 -33.76
N THR A 555 15.87 -10.80 -33.93
CA THR A 555 15.92 -11.62 -35.14
C THR A 555 15.05 -11.07 -36.27
N MET A 556 14.07 -10.21 -35.96
CA MET A 556 13.19 -9.58 -36.93
C MET A 556 13.95 -8.49 -37.72
N LEU A 557 14.72 -7.67 -37.02
CA LEU A 557 15.36 -6.49 -37.60
C LEU A 557 16.73 -6.80 -38.22
N PRO A 558 17.08 -6.15 -39.35
CA PRO A 558 18.44 -6.16 -39.90
C PRO A 558 19.47 -5.60 -38.91
N LYS A 559 20.75 -5.98 -39.04
CA LYS A 559 21.82 -5.53 -38.14
C LYS A 559 21.93 -4.00 -38.06
N ASP A 560 21.81 -3.30 -39.19
CA ASP A 560 21.92 -1.84 -39.24
C ASP A 560 20.80 -1.14 -38.45
N ALA A 561 19.58 -1.67 -38.55
CA ALA A 561 18.43 -1.16 -37.79
C ALA A 561 18.61 -1.38 -36.28
N LEU A 562 19.13 -2.54 -35.86
CA LEU A 562 19.43 -2.82 -34.45
C LEU A 562 20.50 -1.88 -33.88
N ASN A 563 21.55 -1.60 -34.67
CA ASN A 563 22.60 -0.67 -34.28
C ASN A 563 22.06 0.75 -34.10
N GLU A 564 21.17 1.19 -35.00
CA GLU A 564 20.48 2.49 -34.89
C GLU A 564 19.61 2.55 -33.63
N LEU A 565 18.86 1.50 -33.35
CA LEU A 565 17.98 1.40 -32.18
C LEU A 565 18.77 1.45 -30.87
N ILE A 566 19.87 0.70 -30.75
CA ILE A 566 20.70 0.72 -29.54
C ILE A 566 21.40 2.07 -29.38
N SER A 567 21.87 2.65 -30.48
CA SER A 567 22.43 4.00 -30.49
C SER A 567 21.41 5.03 -30.01
N LEU A 568 20.14 4.89 -30.40
CA LEU A 568 19.03 5.70 -29.91
C LEU A 568 18.75 5.45 -28.42
N ASN A 569 18.67 4.19 -28.00
CA ASN A 569 18.45 3.81 -26.60
C ASN A 569 19.52 4.39 -25.67
N SER A 570 20.79 4.41 -26.08
CA SER A 570 21.90 4.97 -25.29
C SER A 570 21.66 6.43 -24.85
N ARG A 571 20.81 7.16 -25.58
CA ARG A 571 20.43 8.55 -25.28
C ARG A 571 19.36 8.64 -24.20
N PHE A 572 18.49 7.64 -24.11
CA PHE A 572 17.46 7.46 -23.07
C PHE A 572 17.98 6.63 -21.88
N SER A 573 19.14 5.98 -22.02
CA SER A 573 19.86 5.33 -20.92
C SER A 573 20.28 6.37 -19.87
N PRO A 574 20.09 6.10 -18.56
CA PRO A 574 19.81 4.79 -17.96
C PRO A 574 18.33 4.45 -17.73
N VAL A 575 17.37 5.18 -18.30
CA VAL A 575 15.96 4.98 -17.98
C VAL A 575 15.41 3.71 -18.64
N SER A 576 15.64 3.54 -19.95
CA SER A 576 15.15 2.38 -20.70
C SER A 576 16.25 1.37 -20.98
N LYS A 577 16.06 0.10 -20.60
CA LYS A 577 16.88 -1.05 -21.04
C LYS A 577 16.23 -1.78 -22.21
N ILE A 578 17.05 -2.42 -23.04
CA ILE A 578 16.57 -3.32 -24.10
C ILE A 578 16.50 -4.75 -23.56
N ILE A 579 15.40 -5.44 -23.83
CA ILE A 579 15.29 -6.89 -23.77
C ILE A 579 15.42 -7.42 -25.20
N ALA A 580 16.54 -8.05 -25.54
CA ALA A 580 16.72 -8.71 -26.83
C ALA A 580 16.03 -10.07 -26.79
N SER A 581 14.87 -10.18 -27.43
CA SER A 581 14.05 -11.39 -27.35
C SER A 581 14.04 -12.24 -28.63
N PHE A 582 13.93 -13.54 -28.43
CA PHE A 582 13.67 -14.53 -29.47
C PHE A 582 12.77 -15.65 -28.93
N HIS A 583 11.73 -15.98 -29.68
CA HIS A 583 10.77 -17.02 -29.36
C HIS A 583 10.71 -18.03 -30.52
N ASP A 584 10.76 -19.31 -30.19
CA ASP A 584 10.61 -20.43 -31.11
C ASP A 584 9.36 -21.26 -30.75
N PRO A 585 8.15 -20.78 -31.12
CA PRO A 585 6.91 -21.47 -30.79
C PRO A 585 6.69 -22.76 -31.59
N GLN A 586 7.51 -23.03 -32.61
CA GLN A 586 7.39 -24.21 -33.46
C GLN A 586 8.38 -25.32 -33.08
N HIS A 587 9.21 -25.10 -32.06
CA HIS A 587 10.28 -26.03 -31.67
C HIS A 587 11.19 -26.38 -32.86
N THR A 588 11.65 -25.37 -33.59
CA THR A 588 12.57 -25.51 -34.72
C THR A 588 14.02 -25.61 -34.28
N ILE A 589 14.37 -25.08 -33.10
CA ILE A 589 15.73 -25.02 -32.57
C ILE A 589 15.78 -25.64 -31.17
N ARG A 590 16.60 -26.68 -31.01
CA ARG A 590 16.86 -27.30 -29.69
C ARG A 590 17.83 -26.47 -28.87
N TRP A 591 17.71 -26.51 -27.55
CA TRP A 591 18.61 -25.79 -26.65
C TRP A 591 20.06 -26.28 -26.76
N SER A 592 20.26 -27.57 -27.00
CA SER A 592 21.60 -28.15 -27.17
C SER A 592 22.24 -27.85 -28.53
N SER A 593 21.55 -27.18 -29.44
CA SER A 593 21.98 -26.99 -30.82
C SER A 593 22.96 -25.81 -30.98
N PRO A 594 23.91 -25.88 -31.93
CA PRO A 594 24.76 -24.75 -32.30
C PRO A 594 23.95 -23.51 -32.72
N GLU A 595 22.78 -23.72 -33.32
CA GLU A 595 21.87 -22.66 -33.76
C GLU A 595 21.35 -21.82 -32.58
N MET A 596 20.95 -22.44 -31.46
CA MET A 596 20.53 -21.71 -30.25
C MET A 596 21.67 -20.90 -29.65
N MET A 597 22.88 -21.48 -29.62
CA MET A 597 24.07 -20.75 -29.19
C MET A 597 24.39 -19.57 -30.11
N HIS A 598 24.18 -19.71 -31.42
CA HIS A 598 24.36 -18.61 -32.37
C HIS A 598 23.35 -17.47 -32.12
N VAL A 599 22.09 -17.81 -31.84
CA VAL A 599 21.05 -16.83 -31.46
C VAL A 599 21.48 -16.06 -30.20
N TYR A 600 21.93 -16.76 -29.15
CA TYR A 600 22.44 -16.13 -27.92
C TYR A 600 23.66 -15.24 -28.20
N LYS A 601 24.66 -15.75 -28.92
CA LYS A 601 25.90 -15.01 -29.24
C LYS A 601 25.65 -13.78 -30.09
N ARG A 602 24.64 -13.79 -30.96
CA ARG A 602 24.21 -12.61 -31.71
C ARG A 602 23.66 -11.52 -30.78
N ALA A 603 22.84 -11.87 -29.80
CA ALA A 603 22.32 -10.92 -28.81
C ALA A 603 23.42 -10.41 -27.85
N GLU A 604 24.30 -11.30 -27.38
CA GLU A 604 25.44 -10.96 -26.53
C GLU A 604 26.40 -10.00 -27.27
N GLY A 605 26.80 -10.34 -28.50
CA GLY A 605 27.65 -9.49 -29.32
C GLY A 605 27.04 -8.12 -29.62
N LEU A 606 25.72 -8.06 -29.84
CA LEU A 606 25.01 -6.79 -30.04
C LEU A 606 25.14 -5.87 -28.81
N PHE A 607 25.03 -6.40 -27.59
CA PHE A 607 25.21 -5.64 -26.36
C PHE A 607 26.67 -5.30 -26.06
N GLU A 608 27.60 -6.23 -26.30
CA GLU A 608 29.05 -6.00 -26.13
C GLU A 608 29.57 -4.92 -27.08
N GLU A 609 29.19 -4.95 -28.37
CA GLU A 609 29.57 -3.97 -29.39
C GLU A 609 29.20 -2.53 -28.98
N HIS A 610 28.14 -2.37 -28.18
CA HIS A 610 27.62 -1.05 -27.76
C HIS A 610 27.79 -0.75 -26.26
N ASN A 611 28.49 -1.59 -25.51
CA ASN A 611 28.64 -1.49 -24.05
C ASN A 611 27.28 -1.30 -23.32
N HIS A 612 26.27 -2.07 -23.74
CA HIS A 612 24.90 -1.92 -23.29
C HIS A 612 24.54 -3.01 -22.27
N SER A 613 23.98 -2.63 -21.12
CA SER A 613 23.54 -3.55 -20.05
C SER A 613 22.09 -4.03 -20.26
N GLY A 614 21.86 -4.73 -21.37
CA GLY A 614 20.54 -5.25 -21.74
C GLY A 614 20.25 -6.63 -21.15
N VAL A 615 19.03 -7.12 -21.40
CA VAL A 615 18.55 -8.44 -20.96
C VAL A 615 18.42 -9.34 -22.18
N ILE A 616 18.93 -10.56 -22.12
CA ILE A 616 18.72 -11.55 -23.20
C ILE A 616 17.54 -12.44 -22.82
N LYS A 617 16.54 -12.54 -23.70
CA LYS A 617 15.31 -13.33 -23.49
C LYS A 617 15.15 -14.38 -24.59
N LEU A 618 15.39 -15.64 -24.29
CA LEU A 618 15.19 -16.76 -25.23
C LEU A 618 14.06 -17.66 -24.75
N VAL A 619 13.13 -17.96 -25.64
CA VAL A 619 11.91 -18.71 -25.32
C VAL A 619 11.76 -19.87 -26.30
N GLY A 620 11.92 -21.09 -25.81
CA GLY A 620 11.66 -22.32 -26.58
C GLY A 620 10.24 -22.85 -26.37
N LEU A 621 9.90 -23.96 -27.02
CA LEU A 621 8.70 -24.76 -26.73
C LEU A 621 9.14 -26.13 -26.21
N ALA A 622 8.62 -26.57 -25.06
CA ALA A 622 8.89 -27.93 -24.57
C ALA A 622 7.93 -28.94 -25.21
N GLN A 623 8.47 -29.86 -26.02
CA GLN A 623 7.79 -31.04 -26.53
C GLN A 623 7.82 -32.20 -25.53
N ASP A 624 8.86 -32.30 -24.70
CA ASP A 624 8.99 -33.24 -23.59
C ASP A 624 9.74 -32.64 -22.38
N HIS A 625 10.08 -33.47 -21.39
CA HIS A 625 10.75 -32.99 -20.17
C HIS A 625 12.26 -32.77 -20.36
N MET A 626 12.88 -33.46 -21.33
CA MET A 626 14.30 -33.33 -21.64
C MET A 626 14.62 -31.93 -22.17
N ASP A 627 13.68 -31.27 -22.84
CA ASP A 627 13.83 -29.89 -23.31
C ASP A 627 14.15 -28.90 -22.17
N ASN A 628 13.65 -29.16 -20.96
CA ASN A 628 14.00 -28.33 -19.80
C ASN A 628 15.42 -28.63 -19.29
N ILE A 629 15.87 -29.88 -19.40
CA ILE A 629 17.22 -30.28 -19.00
C ILE A 629 18.24 -29.67 -19.97
N GLU A 630 17.97 -29.75 -21.28
CA GLU A 630 18.80 -29.09 -22.30
C GLU A 630 18.85 -27.57 -22.08
N LEU A 631 17.73 -26.93 -21.72
CA LEU A 631 17.68 -25.51 -21.38
C LEU A 631 18.57 -25.18 -20.19
N GLU A 632 18.50 -25.95 -19.09
CA GLU A 632 19.32 -25.67 -17.91
C GLU A 632 20.81 -25.96 -18.14
N GLN A 633 21.16 -26.95 -18.97
CA GLN A 633 22.53 -27.14 -19.46
C GLN A 633 23.00 -25.93 -20.29
N PHE A 634 22.15 -25.42 -21.18
CA PHE A 634 22.42 -24.22 -21.95
C PHE A 634 22.61 -23.01 -21.03
N ARG A 635 21.73 -22.80 -20.05
CA ARG A 635 21.83 -21.73 -19.04
C ARG A 635 23.17 -21.78 -18.33
N HIS A 636 23.56 -22.95 -17.81
CA HIS A 636 24.84 -23.12 -17.13
C HIS A 636 26.04 -22.84 -18.05
N SER A 637 25.93 -23.16 -19.35
CA SER A 637 27.01 -22.89 -20.32
C SER A 637 27.22 -21.39 -20.60
N VAL A 638 26.15 -20.57 -20.53
CA VAL A 638 26.22 -19.13 -20.84
C VAL A 638 26.27 -18.22 -19.61
N ASP A 639 25.82 -18.71 -18.45
CA ASP A 639 25.81 -18.02 -17.16
C ASP A 639 26.19 -19.00 -16.02
N PRO A 640 27.44 -19.50 -15.97
CA PRO A 640 27.85 -20.51 -15.00
C PRO A 640 27.81 -20.02 -13.56
N GLU A 641 28.03 -18.72 -13.34
CA GLU A 641 27.98 -18.08 -12.02
C GLU A 641 26.55 -17.72 -11.60
N GLY A 642 25.58 -17.76 -12.52
CA GLY A 642 24.23 -17.32 -12.25
C GLY A 642 24.19 -15.86 -11.82
N ASN A 643 24.83 -14.95 -12.56
CA ASN A 643 24.81 -13.51 -12.24
C ASN A 643 24.29 -12.62 -13.37
N LYS A 644 24.07 -13.16 -14.58
CA LYS A 644 23.54 -12.39 -15.72
C LYS A 644 22.04 -12.10 -15.61
N GLU A 645 21.60 -10.93 -16.04
CA GLU A 645 20.17 -10.62 -16.21
C GLU A 645 19.65 -11.28 -17.50
N ILE A 646 19.32 -12.58 -17.44
CA ILE A 646 18.82 -13.37 -18.58
C ILE A 646 17.49 -14.06 -18.28
N ILE A 647 16.66 -14.18 -19.30
CA ILE A 647 15.36 -14.86 -19.26
C ILE A 647 15.42 -16.04 -20.22
N LEU A 648 15.53 -17.26 -19.71
CA LEU A 648 15.53 -18.47 -20.54
C LEU A 648 14.40 -19.38 -20.06
N ILE A 649 13.42 -19.65 -20.93
CA ILE A 649 12.24 -20.45 -20.57
C ILE A 649 11.72 -21.28 -21.75
N ASN A 650 10.97 -22.32 -21.45
CA ASN A 650 10.15 -23.09 -22.38
C ASN A 650 8.66 -22.75 -22.19
N MET A 651 7.95 -22.62 -23.30
CA MET A 651 6.50 -22.54 -23.36
C MET A 651 5.85 -23.93 -23.27
N GLY A 652 4.53 -23.93 -23.09
CA GLY A 652 3.71 -25.13 -23.08
C GLY A 652 3.65 -25.81 -21.72
N PRO A 653 2.69 -26.74 -21.51
CA PRO A 653 2.49 -27.40 -20.23
C PRO A 653 3.74 -28.13 -19.71
N LYS A 654 4.55 -28.68 -20.61
CA LYS A 654 5.78 -29.41 -20.28
C LYS A 654 6.96 -28.47 -19.99
N GLY A 655 6.85 -27.18 -20.31
CA GLY A 655 7.88 -26.16 -20.07
C GLY A 655 7.81 -25.53 -18.67
N LYS A 656 6.78 -25.83 -17.87
CA LYS A 656 6.53 -25.21 -16.56
C LYS A 656 7.75 -25.19 -15.63
N TYR A 657 8.56 -26.25 -15.62
CA TYR A 657 9.77 -26.32 -14.80
C TYR A 657 10.76 -25.19 -15.11
N SER A 658 10.99 -24.88 -16.39
CA SER A 658 11.91 -23.79 -16.77
C SER A 658 11.50 -22.42 -16.23
N ARG A 659 10.20 -22.18 -15.98
CA ARG A 659 9.72 -20.94 -15.35
C ARG A 659 10.07 -20.89 -13.86
N VAL A 660 9.97 -22.03 -13.19
CA VAL A 660 10.39 -22.18 -11.78
C VAL A 660 11.90 -21.93 -11.67
N ALA A 661 12.68 -22.50 -12.58
CA ALA A 661 14.14 -22.41 -12.60
C ALA A 661 14.68 -21.03 -13.03
N ASN A 662 13.98 -20.34 -13.93
CA ASN A 662 14.37 -18.99 -14.35
C ASN A 662 14.37 -18.02 -13.15
N GLN A 663 15.38 -17.17 -13.03
CA GLN A 663 15.61 -16.39 -11.81
C GLN A 663 15.31 -14.89 -11.93
N PHE A 664 15.34 -14.36 -13.15
CA PHE A 664 15.18 -12.95 -13.41
C PHE A 664 13.99 -12.70 -14.33
N LEU A 665 13.10 -11.78 -13.96
CA LEU A 665 11.90 -11.40 -14.73
C LEU A 665 11.18 -12.62 -15.30
N THR A 666 10.87 -13.60 -14.45
CA THR A 666 10.10 -14.78 -14.85
C THR A 666 8.69 -14.35 -15.24
N PRO A 667 8.22 -14.63 -16.48
CA PRO A 667 6.85 -14.30 -16.86
C PRO A 667 5.87 -15.19 -16.10
N ALA A 668 4.98 -14.57 -15.34
CA ALA A 668 3.97 -15.20 -14.51
C ALA A 668 2.55 -14.77 -14.92
N THR A 669 1.55 -15.42 -14.34
CA THR A 669 0.13 -15.03 -14.45
C THR A 669 -0.46 -14.82 -13.07
N HIS A 670 -1.76 -14.51 -13.01
CA HIS A 670 -2.54 -14.38 -11.79
C HIS A 670 -3.87 -15.11 -11.98
N PRO A 671 -4.38 -15.87 -10.98
CA PRO A 671 -5.62 -16.65 -11.15
C PRO A 671 -6.86 -15.81 -11.51
N ALA A 672 -6.87 -14.54 -11.12
CA ALA A 672 -7.95 -13.60 -11.44
C ALA A 672 -7.83 -12.95 -12.84
N LEU A 673 -6.76 -13.22 -13.60
CA LEU A 673 -6.66 -12.75 -14.98
C LEU A 673 -7.61 -13.55 -15.89
N PRO A 674 -8.25 -12.92 -16.89
CA PRO A 674 -9.16 -13.62 -17.81
C PRO A 674 -8.50 -14.78 -18.57
N SER A 675 -7.22 -14.63 -18.89
CA SER A 675 -6.43 -15.64 -19.59
C SER A 675 -4.94 -15.47 -19.28
N ALA A 676 -4.18 -16.55 -19.35
CA ALA A 676 -2.74 -16.50 -19.37
C ALA A 676 -2.24 -15.96 -20.73
N ALA A 677 -1.15 -15.18 -20.71
CA ALA A 677 -0.53 -14.60 -21.91
C ALA A 677 0.22 -15.61 -22.78
N ALA A 678 0.62 -16.75 -22.20
CA ALA A 678 1.25 -17.84 -22.93
C ALA A 678 0.92 -19.21 -22.31
N PRO A 679 0.83 -20.28 -23.13
CA PRO A 679 0.63 -21.65 -22.63
C PRO A 679 1.70 -22.06 -21.60
N GLY A 680 1.26 -22.70 -20.52
CA GLY A 680 2.15 -23.18 -19.47
C GLY A 680 2.70 -22.11 -18.53
N GLN A 681 2.14 -20.90 -18.52
CA GLN A 681 2.38 -19.94 -17.45
C GLN A 681 1.89 -20.49 -16.10
N LEU A 682 2.60 -20.07 -15.05
CA LEU A 682 2.29 -20.36 -13.65
C LEU A 682 2.01 -19.04 -12.94
N SER A 683 1.18 -19.07 -11.90
CA SER A 683 0.99 -17.92 -11.03
C SER A 683 2.26 -17.63 -10.23
N ILE A 684 2.42 -16.40 -9.74
CA ILE A 684 3.55 -16.06 -8.85
C ILE A 684 3.55 -16.96 -7.61
N GLU A 685 2.38 -17.28 -7.06
CA GLU A 685 2.22 -18.19 -5.93
C GLU A 685 2.65 -19.63 -6.28
N GLU A 686 2.24 -20.15 -7.43
CA GLU A 686 2.67 -21.48 -7.90
C GLU A 686 4.19 -21.54 -8.09
N ILE A 687 4.79 -20.49 -8.67
CA ILE A 687 6.25 -20.42 -8.86
C ILE A 687 6.95 -20.45 -7.50
N LYS A 688 6.54 -19.59 -6.55
CA LYS A 688 7.11 -19.53 -5.19
C LYS A 688 6.96 -20.87 -4.46
N GLY A 689 5.75 -21.44 -4.47
CA GLY A 689 5.47 -22.72 -3.80
C GLY A 689 6.35 -23.86 -4.31
N ILE A 690 6.54 -23.97 -5.63
CA ILE A 690 7.43 -25.00 -6.20
C ILE A 690 8.89 -24.73 -5.85
N ARG A 691 9.35 -23.46 -5.91
CA ARG A 691 10.73 -23.11 -5.53
C ARG A 691 11.04 -23.44 -4.07
N GLN A 692 10.10 -23.20 -3.17
CA GLN A 692 10.22 -23.57 -1.75
C GLN A 692 10.34 -25.08 -1.57
N GLN A 693 9.52 -25.88 -2.27
CA GLN A 693 9.60 -27.33 -2.23
C GLN A 693 10.93 -27.87 -2.79
N LEU A 694 11.52 -27.17 -3.76
CA LEU A 694 12.80 -27.51 -4.38
C LEU A 694 14.02 -26.87 -3.68
N ALA A 695 13.82 -26.13 -2.58
CA ALA A 695 14.87 -25.39 -1.88
C ALA A 695 15.70 -24.46 -2.79
N MET A 696 15.02 -23.75 -3.71
CA MET A 696 15.62 -22.80 -4.65
C MET A 696 15.59 -21.34 -4.16
N GLU A 697 15.00 -21.07 -2.99
CA GLU A 697 14.85 -19.74 -2.37
C GLU A 697 15.86 -19.49 -1.26
#